data_AF-A0A8H4IJ09-F1
#
_entry.id   AF-A0A8H4IJ09-F1
#
_cell.length_a   1.000
_cell.length_b   1.000
_cell.length_c   1.000
_cell.angle_alpha   90.00
_cell.angle_beta   90.00
_cell.angle_gamma   90.00
#
_symmetry.space_group_name_H-M   'P 1'
#
loop_
_entity.id
_entity.type
_entity.pdbx_description
1 polymer ?
#
loop_
_entity_poly.entity_id
_entity_poly.type
_entity_poly.pdbx_seq_one_letter_code
_entity_poly.pdbx_strand_id
1 'polypeptide(L)'
;MDPIGEIYPIARSLNGRFSTDNQGPSKSVTESSSSAGKISMDHSDVEKANVHSPGATTEQTPSQLDWDGSDDPDNPHNWSHSKRGCVTIVVGLVGFAVTLGSSVYTPAVTEVIERFNISNTVALLGLSLYTVGLGFGPVLAAPASEIFGRNVVYRSSIPVSALFTLGAGFSNKFASFLVCRFSAGFFAGPVLAVGAGMNADMYPERYNTIGVTSFVIWPFAGPSLGPFIGGFIAQYKGWRWTQWVILFASAGVYLLLLFIPETYKKAVLAKRAKRRGFPATIRAGPQGAAAIKFLLTVTLFRPVHMLFTEPIVTCISIYVAFVFSVLFSFFAAFPIVFGRVYGFDTAQTGLTFLAVGLGVVLAGVTAVICDLHFYQPVYREALASGKTVTAPENRLYVSMMGCFGVPIGILWLAWSARESVHWASCVVAAVPFAWGNLSVFIGTSQYLVHTYGPLTGASAMAANGLARVMDTAEGRSKRASTVTVVLVCVLVYAAVKTYHARRSFDRLRKQGLRLQPVAEWSWIFGGLLTLRKQMSMFPPGADSKYAFTEMAWKANKGGVYIDLWPFTLPVLVISSPVLAAQMKDQNTNAKRSPGVNEGIERITGGPSLLTLPDTHWKQWRTVFNPGFNPSYVLEQTSKIVHCVETFAGKLRDHAGERFPFQLEEYTLRLALDVIGIVALGKDFDYQNKDSAIPRSLRKMIEGTILQPQFNPLQMLNPMQNLRLAYNDRILRRKIGAELEKCFLERKADMKTSSQRVKSIIALAMDAYMTENKLQEDSLDPVFKHQASTQLRLFMFAGHDTTSSTIIYIYHMLSQNPDCLGRVRAELDAVLGAEISSASARLSNEPVLINQLHYTTACIKETLRMWPPVGSVRVGNPDAILIDEDGTRYPANDMIMYVVHLAIHRNRHYFPDPNTFNPERWLVSADHPLRPPKEAFRPFEHGARNCIGQTLAMLELKIVLALTVREMDVVPAYEEWEKLHPSGGKIKTAFGDRAYGVSDTAGGSHAAHKYPCRVKVRV
;
A
#
# COMPACT_ATOMS: atom_id res chain seq x y z
N MET A 1 -0.92 8.43 -5.12
CA MET A 1 0.12 7.38 -4.97
C MET A 1 -0.61 6.06 -4.89
N ASP A 2 -0.42 5.25 -5.93
CA ASP A 2 -1.00 3.92 -6.10
C ASP A 2 -0.03 2.91 -5.42
N PRO A 3 -0.38 2.28 -4.28
CA PRO A 3 0.56 1.43 -3.54
C PRO A 3 0.65 -0.01 -4.08
N ILE A 4 0.02 -0.30 -5.22
CA ILE A 4 -0.20 -1.68 -5.70
C ILE A 4 0.90 -2.16 -6.68
N GLY A 5 1.82 -1.27 -7.10
CA GLY A 5 2.79 -1.55 -8.17
C GLY A 5 3.95 -2.52 -7.84
N GLU A 6 4.17 -2.90 -6.57
CA GLU A 6 5.45 -3.52 -6.15
C GLU A 6 5.42 -4.98 -5.70
N ILE A 7 4.29 -5.69 -5.80
CA ILE A 7 4.23 -7.12 -5.40
C ILE A 7 4.42 -8.09 -6.59
N TYR A 8 4.47 -7.60 -7.84
CA TYR A 8 4.54 -8.48 -9.02
C TYR A 8 5.53 -7.98 -10.10
N PRO A 9 6.74 -8.56 -10.21
CA PRO A 9 7.74 -8.19 -11.23
C PRO A 9 7.29 -8.44 -12.68
N ILE A 10 6.25 -9.27 -12.88
CA ILE A 10 5.81 -9.77 -14.20
C ILE A 10 4.80 -8.82 -14.87
N ALA A 11 4.10 -7.95 -14.13
CA ALA A 11 3.10 -7.05 -14.71
C ALA A 11 3.70 -5.94 -15.60
N ARG A 12 4.98 -5.57 -15.41
CA ARG A 12 5.64 -4.53 -16.23
C ARG A 12 6.12 -5.01 -17.60
N SER A 13 6.33 -6.31 -17.83
CA SER A 13 6.74 -6.80 -19.16
C SER A 13 5.59 -6.89 -20.16
N LEU A 14 4.34 -6.75 -19.69
CA LEU A 14 3.13 -6.78 -20.51
C LEU A 14 2.95 -5.51 -21.36
N ASN A 15 3.46 -4.35 -20.93
CA ASN A 15 3.25 -3.08 -21.65
C ASN A 15 4.10 -2.94 -22.93
N GLY A 16 5.17 -3.74 -23.09
CA GLY A 16 6.08 -3.60 -24.24
C GLY A 16 5.72 -4.43 -25.47
N ARG A 17 4.79 -5.39 -25.38
CA ARG A 17 4.52 -6.36 -26.47
C ARG A 17 3.18 -6.18 -27.21
N PHE A 18 2.33 -5.25 -26.77
CA PHE A 18 0.98 -5.06 -27.34
C PHE A 18 0.70 -3.61 -27.77
N SER A 19 1.62 -3.02 -28.53
CA SER A 19 1.31 -1.86 -29.39
C SER A 19 0.93 -2.39 -30.77
N THR A 20 -0.36 -2.55 -31.05
CA THR A 20 -0.83 -2.78 -32.43
C THR A 20 -1.19 -1.44 -33.05
N ASP A 21 -0.34 -1.00 -33.97
CA ASP A 21 -0.65 0.03 -34.97
C ASP A 21 -1.95 -0.33 -35.69
N ASN A 22 -2.94 0.56 -35.59
CA ASN A 22 -4.08 0.54 -36.48
C ASN A 22 -4.57 1.99 -36.67
N GLN A 23 -3.90 2.73 -37.53
CA GLN A 23 -4.41 3.99 -38.10
C GLN A 23 -4.57 3.81 -39.61
N GLY A 24 -5.79 3.51 -40.05
CA GLY A 24 -6.24 3.74 -41.42
C GLY A 24 -6.63 5.21 -41.63
N PRO A 25 -6.52 5.75 -42.86
CA PRO A 25 -6.43 7.19 -43.08
C PRO A 25 -7.81 7.83 -43.22
N SER A 26 -8.06 8.94 -42.51
CA SER A 26 -9.24 9.78 -42.71
C SER A 26 -8.87 11.26 -42.71
N LYS A 27 -8.68 11.75 -43.95
CA LYS A 27 -8.95 13.07 -44.51
C LYS A 27 -9.09 14.28 -43.57
N SER A 28 -8.24 15.25 -43.87
CA SER A 28 -8.32 16.67 -43.54
C SER A 28 -9.68 17.29 -43.86
N VAL A 29 -10.28 17.95 -42.86
CA VAL A 29 -11.19 19.07 -43.07
C VAL A 29 -10.81 20.16 -42.07
N THR A 30 -10.29 21.25 -42.61
CA THR A 30 -10.16 22.56 -41.96
C THR A 30 -11.53 23.18 -41.79
N GLU A 31 -11.87 23.64 -40.57
CA GLU A 31 -12.79 24.76 -40.41
C GLU A 31 -12.57 25.47 -39.07
N SER A 32 -12.50 26.79 -39.16
CA SER A 32 -12.24 27.77 -38.11
C SER A 32 -13.55 28.36 -37.60
N SER A 33 -13.72 28.55 -36.28
CA SER A 33 -14.37 29.75 -35.70
C SER A 33 -14.42 29.78 -34.15
N SER A 34 -13.83 30.84 -33.61
CA SER A 34 -14.25 31.73 -32.49
C SER A 34 -14.90 31.20 -31.18
N SER A 35 -14.12 31.33 -30.09
CA SER A 35 -14.41 32.01 -28.80
C SER A 35 -15.73 31.77 -28.01
N ALA A 36 -15.59 31.27 -26.77
CA ALA A 36 -16.01 31.96 -25.53
C ALA A 36 -15.52 31.18 -24.29
N GLY A 37 -14.66 31.81 -23.47
CA GLY A 37 -14.06 31.21 -22.28
C GLY A 37 -14.88 31.38 -21.01
N LYS A 38 -14.78 30.40 -20.10
CA LYS A 38 -14.99 30.56 -18.65
C LYS A 38 -13.83 29.89 -17.90
N ILE A 39 -13.28 30.65 -16.98
CA ILE A 39 -12.01 30.47 -16.26
C ILE A 39 -12.17 29.45 -15.13
N SER A 40 -11.30 28.43 -15.06
CA SER A 40 -10.99 27.69 -13.83
C SER A 40 -9.47 27.69 -13.62
N MET A 41 -9.03 28.26 -12.49
CA MET A 41 -7.63 28.26 -12.05
C MET A 41 -7.19 26.83 -11.70
N ASP A 42 -6.28 26.28 -12.50
CA ASP A 42 -5.51 25.08 -12.17
C ASP A 42 -4.08 25.50 -11.78
N HIS A 43 -3.59 25.00 -10.65
CA HIS A 43 -2.28 25.33 -10.07
C HIS A 43 -1.22 24.31 -10.52
N SER A 44 -1.15 24.04 -11.82
CA SER A 44 -0.15 23.16 -12.42
C SER A 44 0.47 23.82 -13.65
N ASP A 45 1.18 24.92 -13.47
CA ASP A 45 2.12 25.43 -14.48
C ASP A 45 3.05 26.49 -13.84
N VAL A 46 4.20 26.05 -13.32
CA VAL A 46 5.28 26.97 -12.92
C VAL A 46 6.63 26.61 -13.57
N GLU A 47 6.73 25.51 -14.32
CA GLU A 47 7.93 25.19 -15.12
C GLU A 47 7.89 25.71 -16.57
N LYS A 48 6.78 26.35 -17.00
CA LYS A 48 6.67 27.01 -18.33
C LYS A 48 6.58 28.54 -18.28
N ALA A 49 6.90 29.16 -17.15
CA ALA A 49 6.96 30.62 -17.08
C ALA A 49 8.31 31.15 -17.61
N ASN A 50 8.53 31.07 -18.92
CA ASN A 50 9.52 31.92 -19.59
C ASN A 50 9.34 32.02 -21.10
N VAL A 51 8.14 32.28 -21.63
CA VAL A 51 7.99 32.77 -23.01
C VAL A 51 6.79 33.71 -23.09
N HIS A 52 7.08 35.03 -23.14
CA HIS A 52 6.32 36.15 -23.70
C HIS A 52 6.39 37.42 -22.82
N SER A 53 7.42 38.22 -23.07
CA SER A 53 7.34 39.67 -23.00
C SER A 53 7.32 40.21 -24.43
N PRO A 54 6.40 41.10 -24.82
CA PRO A 54 6.41 41.67 -26.16
C PRO A 54 7.42 42.83 -26.21
N GLY A 55 8.51 42.64 -26.95
CA GLY A 55 9.50 43.70 -27.16
C GLY A 55 10.87 43.15 -27.58
N ALA A 56 11.06 43.02 -28.89
CA ALA A 56 12.29 42.92 -29.67
C ALA A 56 13.63 42.61 -28.95
N THR A 57 14.23 41.43 -29.21
CA THR A 57 15.54 41.28 -29.90
C THR A 57 15.95 39.80 -29.99
N THR A 58 16.23 39.35 -31.22
CA THR A 58 17.03 38.19 -31.67
C THR A 58 16.78 36.82 -31.02
N GLU A 59 16.19 35.90 -31.79
CA GLU A 59 16.13 34.46 -31.49
C GLU A 59 17.53 33.90 -31.17
N GLN A 60 17.72 33.40 -29.95
CA GLN A 60 18.93 32.69 -29.52
C GLN A 60 18.63 31.20 -29.40
N THR A 61 19.40 30.36 -30.09
CA THR A 61 19.23 28.90 -30.11
C THR A 61 19.61 28.26 -28.76
N PRO A 62 18.76 27.41 -28.14
CA PRO A 62 19.01 26.83 -26.80
C PRO A 62 20.30 26.01 -26.64
N SER A 63 20.89 25.51 -27.74
CA SER A 63 22.10 24.67 -27.68
C SER A 63 23.40 25.44 -27.37
N GLN A 64 23.43 26.77 -27.52
CA GLN A 64 24.63 27.57 -27.27
C GLN A 64 24.87 27.89 -25.78
N LEU A 65 23.90 27.56 -24.92
CA LEU A 65 23.90 27.90 -23.48
C LEU A 65 24.00 26.67 -22.55
N ASP A 66 24.13 25.45 -23.10
CA ASP A 66 24.35 24.21 -22.34
C ASP A 66 25.80 23.71 -22.53
N TRP A 67 26.14 22.52 -22.02
CA TRP A 67 27.45 21.88 -22.22
C TRP A 67 27.78 21.72 -23.71
N ASP A 68 29.06 21.85 -24.08
CA ASP A 68 29.49 21.77 -25.50
C ASP A 68 29.52 20.32 -26.04
N GLY A 69 29.13 19.33 -25.21
CA GLY A 69 29.09 17.90 -25.53
C GLY A 69 28.95 17.03 -24.27
N SER A 70 28.78 15.71 -24.45
CA SER A 70 28.71 14.74 -23.34
C SER A 70 30.01 14.66 -22.52
N ASP A 71 31.15 14.94 -23.15
CA ASP A 71 32.49 14.85 -22.57
C ASP A 71 33.09 16.21 -22.16
N ASP A 72 32.25 17.23 -21.98
CA ASP A 72 32.69 18.58 -21.60
C ASP A 72 33.53 18.55 -20.29
N PRO A 73 34.78 19.07 -20.30
CA PRO A 73 35.67 19.05 -19.13
C PRO A 73 35.19 19.93 -17.97
N ASP A 74 34.33 20.91 -18.23
CA ASP A 74 33.73 21.76 -17.19
C ASP A 74 32.55 21.07 -16.47
N ASN A 75 32.03 19.97 -17.02
CA ASN A 75 31.01 19.16 -16.36
C ASN A 75 31.64 18.32 -15.23
N PRO A 76 31.23 18.50 -13.96
CA PRO A 76 31.82 17.75 -12.83
C PRO A 76 31.66 16.23 -12.93
N HIS A 77 30.65 15.74 -13.68
CA HIS A 77 30.46 14.33 -13.97
C HIS A 77 31.53 13.73 -14.89
N ASN A 78 32.38 14.55 -15.52
CA ASN A 78 33.47 14.14 -16.40
C ASN A 78 34.86 14.28 -15.75
N TRP A 79 34.95 14.79 -14.52
CA TRP A 79 36.23 14.94 -13.82
C TRP A 79 36.88 13.59 -13.51
N SER A 80 38.22 13.54 -13.48
CA SER A 80 38.95 12.34 -13.05
C SER A 80 38.60 11.94 -11.61
N HIS A 81 38.69 10.63 -11.30
CA HIS A 81 38.42 10.11 -9.97
C HIS A 81 39.27 10.81 -8.88
N SER A 82 40.52 11.12 -9.18
CA SER A 82 41.42 11.84 -8.26
C SER A 82 40.95 13.26 -7.97
N LYS A 83 40.42 13.98 -8.98
CA LYS A 83 39.87 15.33 -8.81
C LYS A 83 38.61 15.31 -7.94
N ARG A 84 37.68 14.38 -8.20
CA ARG A 84 36.46 14.22 -7.38
C ARG A 84 36.80 13.83 -5.94
N GLY A 85 37.74 12.91 -5.76
CA GLY A 85 38.24 12.49 -4.46
C GLY A 85 38.84 13.65 -3.66
N CYS A 86 39.71 14.45 -4.30
CA CYS A 86 40.31 15.64 -3.68
C CYS A 86 39.23 16.64 -3.22
N VAL A 87 38.25 16.96 -4.07
CA VAL A 87 37.16 17.87 -3.72
C VAL A 87 36.31 17.31 -2.56
N THR A 88 36.00 16.02 -2.59
CA THR A 88 35.22 15.33 -1.54
C THR A 88 35.95 15.33 -0.21
N ILE A 89 37.27 15.11 -0.20
CA ILE A 89 38.10 15.15 1.01
C ILE A 89 38.13 16.56 1.60
N VAL A 90 38.36 17.59 0.79
CA VAL A 90 38.41 18.98 1.29
C VAL A 90 37.07 19.39 1.89
N VAL A 91 35.95 19.10 1.20
CA VAL A 91 34.61 19.37 1.72
C VAL A 91 34.28 18.52 2.96
N GLY A 92 34.73 17.26 2.99
CA GLY A 92 34.65 16.41 4.16
C GLY A 92 35.39 17.01 5.36
N LEU A 93 36.62 17.47 5.16
CA LEU A 93 37.44 18.15 6.18
C LEU A 93 36.78 19.43 6.71
N VAL A 94 36.04 20.17 5.86
CA VAL A 94 35.25 21.33 6.32
C VAL A 94 34.14 20.84 7.26
N GLY A 95 33.41 19.81 6.84
CA GLY A 95 32.38 19.20 7.66
C GLY A 95 32.93 18.68 8.99
N PHE A 96 34.11 18.06 8.97
CA PHE A 96 34.85 17.63 10.17
C PHE A 96 35.21 18.79 11.09
N ALA A 97 35.78 19.89 10.57
CA ALA A 97 36.13 21.05 11.39
C ALA A 97 34.89 21.68 12.06
N VAL A 98 33.76 21.72 11.34
CA VAL A 98 32.49 22.22 11.87
C VAL A 98 31.92 21.32 12.95
N THR A 99 31.90 20.00 12.75
CA THR A 99 31.36 19.07 13.74
C THR A 99 32.31 18.82 14.89
N LEU A 100 33.63 18.99 14.72
CA LEU A 100 34.62 19.06 15.79
C LEU A 100 34.24 20.15 16.79
N GLY A 101 33.79 21.31 16.30
CA GLY A 101 33.32 22.41 17.14
C GLY A 101 32.09 22.08 17.98
N SER A 102 31.33 21.04 17.65
CA SER A 102 30.22 20.60 18.51
C SER A 102 30.74 19.96 19.80
N SER A 103 31.71 19.05 19.72
CA SER A 103 32.05 18.12 20.80
C SER A 103 33.40 18.40 21.49
N VAL A 104 34.29 19.22 20.91
CA VAL A 104 35.60 19.56 21.53
C VAL A 104 35.49 20.28 22.87
N TYR A 105 34.34 20.93 23.11
CA TYR A 105 34.01 21.59 24.37
C TYR A 105 33.71 20.60 25.51
N THR A 106 33.23 19.40 25.21
CA THR A 106 32.69 18.44 26.18
C THR A 106 33.64 18.16 27.36
N PRO A 107 34.95 17.89 27.15
CA PRO A 107 35.87 17.60 28.26
C PRO A 107 36.18 18.82 29.13
N ALA A 108 35.95 20.03 28.64
CA ALA A 108 36.20 21.28 29.37
C ALA A 108 35.00 21.72 30.24
N VAL A 109 33.88 20.99 30.21
CA VAL A 109 32.64 21.37 30.94
C VAL A 109 32.88 21.55 32.44
N THR A 110 33.72 20.70 33.06
CA THR A 110 34.04 20.78 34.49
C THR A 110 34.76 22.09 34.83
N GLU A 111 35.73 22.50 34.03
CA GLU A 111 36.47 23.76 34.21
C GLU A 111 35.54 24.98 34.01
N VAL A 112 34.59 24.90 33.08
CA VAL A 112 33.59 25.97 32.84
C VAL A 112 32.62 26.09 34.01
N ILE A 113 32.20 24.97 34.61
CA ILE A 113 31.38 24.95 35.84
C ILE A 113 32.08 25.74 36.95
N GLU A 114 33.34 25.44 37.20
CA GLU A 114 34.15 26.09 38.24
C GLU A 114 34.37 27.57 37.93
N ARG A 115 34.73 27.90 36.68
CA ARG A 115 35.08 29.27 36.28
C ARG A 115 33.91 30.25 36.33
N PHE A 116 32.73 29.80 35.90
CA PHE A 116 31.53 30.65 35.84
C PHE A 116 30.59 30.44 37.03
N ASN A 117 30.91 29.51 37.94
CA ASN A 117 30.09 29.14 39.09
C ASN A 117 28.63 28.81 38.69
N ILE A 118 28.48 27.87 37.76
CA ILE A 118 27.18 27.48 37.19
C ILE A 118 26.92 25.98 37.39
N SER A 119 25.66 25.56 37.29
CA SER A 119 25.32 24.13 37.38
C SER A 119 25.79 23.34 36.15
N ASN A 120 25.96 22.03 36.31
CA ASN A 120 26.32 21.12 35.22
C ASN A 120 25.33 21.22 34.04
N THR A 121 24.04 21.35 34.31
CA THR A 121 23.00 21.52 33.29
C THR A 121 23.19 22.81 32.48
N VAL A 122 23.53 23.91 33.15
CA VAL A 122 23.75 25.21 32.49
C VAL A 122 25.04 25.18 31.68
N ALA A 123 26.10 24.52 32.16
CA ALA A 123 27.36 24.38 31.42
C ALA A 123 27.21 23.58 30.11
N LEU A 124 26.31 22.59 30.06
CA LEU A 124 26.00 21.83 28.85
C LEU A 124 25.29 22.65 27.77
N LEU A 125 24.69 23.81 28.10
CA LEU A 125 24.07 24.69 27.10
C LEU A 125 25.05 25.15 26.03
N GLY A 126 26.35 25.25 26.35
CA GLY A 126 27.39 25.58 25.37
C GLY A 126 27.52 24.54 24.26
N LEU A 127 27.36 23.24 24.59
CA LEU A 127 27.28 22.14 23.63
C LEU A 127 25.96 22.21 22.85
N SER A 128 24.84 22.27 23.56
CA SER A 128 23.49 22.23 22.96
C SER A 128 23.26 23.39 21.98
N LEU A 129 23.58 24.63 22.35
CA LEU A 129 23.30 25.80 21.51
C LEU A 129 24.12 25.83 20.21
N TYR A 130 25.35 25.30 20.22
CA TYR A 130 26.11 25.14 18.98
C TYR A 130 25.46 24.10 18.07
N THR A 131 25.02 22.97 18.61
CA THR A 131 24.30 21.93 17.86
C THR A 131 22.97 22.45 17.31
N VAL A 132 22.24 23.25 18.09
CA VAL A 132 21.03 23.95 17.63
C VAL A 132 21.35 24.89 16.47
N GLY A 133 22.39 25.72 16.61
CA GLY A 133 22.86 26.58 15.53
C GLY A 133 23.19 25.79 14.26
N LEU A 134 24.00 24.73 14.40
CA LEU A 134 24.39 23.81 13.32
C LEU A 134 23.18 23.19 12.61
N GLY A 135 22.06 23.07 13.32
CA GLY A 135 20.80 22.60 12.80
C GLY A 135 19.95 23.61 12.00
N PHE A 136 19.90 24.86 12.46
CA PHE A 136 19.16 25.92 11.78
C PHE A 136 19.92 26.51 10.58
N GLY A 137 21.26 26.49 10.62
CA GLY A 137 22.11 26.99 9.53
C GLY A 137 21.84 26.38 8.14
N PRO A 138 21.74 25.04 7.99
CA PRO A 138 21.41 24.35 6.74
C PRO A 138 20.12 24.82 6.07
N VAL A 139 19.13 25.25 6.87
CA VAL A 139 17.82 25.70 6.37
C VAL A 139 18.05 26.83 5.37
N LEU A 140 18.76 27.90 5.73
CA LEU A 140 18.95 29.04 4.83
C LEU A 140 19.94 28.77 3.68
N ALA A 141 20.83 27.79 3.87
CA ALA A 141 21.98 27.56 3.01
C ALA A 141 21.69 26.76 1.74
N ALA A 142 20.81 25.76 1.82
CA ALA A 142 20.53 24.89 0.68
C ALA A 142 20.03 25.67 -0.55
N PRO A 143 19.05 26.58 -0.45
CA PRO A 143 18.57 27.35 -1.60
C PRO A 143 19.51 28.50 -1.95
N ALA A 144 20.19 29.11 -0.96
CA ALA A 144 21.23 30.09 -1.24
C ALA A 144 22.33 29.49 -2.13
N SER A 145 22.66 28.20 -1.94
CA SER A 145 23.63 27.49 -2.77
C SER A 145 23.12 27.17 -4.19
N GLU A 146 21.81 27.11 -4.41
CA GLU A 146 21.21 26.94 -5.74
C GLU A 146 21.09 28.27 -6.50
N ILE A 147 20.99 29.40 -5.78
CA ILE A 147 20.92 30.74 -6.39
C ILE A 147 22.32 31.28 -6.68
N PHE A 148 23.22 31.19 -5.71
CA PHE A 148 24.54 31.83 -5.75
C PHE A 148 25.69 30.87 -6.11
N GLY A 149 25.44 29.55 -6.16
CA GLY A 149 26.46 28.51 -6.35
C GLY A 149 26.93 27.91 -5.03
N ARG A 150 27.51 26.70 -5.08
CA ARG A 150 27.88 25.93 -3.88
C ARG A 150 29.05 26.59 -3.15
N ASN A 151 30.06 27.05 -3.89
CA ASN A 151 31.29 27.57 -3.30
C ASN A 151 31.11 28.91 -2.59
N VAL A 152 30.16 29.74 -3.03
CA VAL A 152 29.88 31.03 -2.39
C VAL A 152 29.45 30.83 -0.94
N VAL A 153 28.63 29.81 -0.67
CA VAL A 153 28.16 29.50 0.69
C VAL A 153 29.32 29.08 1.60
N TYR A 154 30.24 28.24 1.12
CA TYR A 154 31.41 27.87 1.93
C TYR A 154 32.33 29.06 2.24
N ARG A 155 32.60 29.88 1.21
CA ARG A 155 33.53 31.02 1.33
C ARG A 155 33.00 32.14 2.22
N SER A 156 31.69 32.31 2.30
CA SER A 156 31.07 33.31 3.20
C SER A 156 30.84 32.77 4.61
N SER A 157 30.39 31.52 4.75
CA SER A 157 29.88 31.01 6.03
C SER A 157 30.99 30.65 7.02
N ILE A 158 32.11 30.07 6.53
CA ILE A 158 33.23 29.66 7.40
C ILE A 158 33.92 30.86 8.09
N PRO A 159 34.27 31.97 7.39
CA PRO A 159 34.86 33.13 8.06
C PRO A 159 33.93 33.76 9.12
N VAL A 160 32.63 33.83 8.85
CA VAL A 160 31.66 34.37 9.82
C VAL A 160 31.56 33.46 11.05
N SER A 161 31.51 32.14 10.86
CA SER A 161 31.57 31.18 11.97
C SER A 161 32.86 31.29 12.77
N ALA A 162 34.00 31.48 12.11
CA ALA A 162 35.30 31.69 12.74
C ALA A 162 35.34 32.96 13.60
N LEU A 163 34.73 34.06 13.16
CA LEU A 163 34.61 35.30 13.95
C LEU A 163 33.80 35.09 15.24
N PHE A 164 32.69 34.37 15.18
CA PHE A 164 31.90 34.05 16.38
C PHE A 164 32.62 33.06 17.29
N THR A 165 33.38 32.11 16.73
CA THR A 165 34.25 31.21 17.50
C THR A 165 35.36 31.98 18.22
N LEU A 166 35.94 32.99 17.57
CA LEU A 166 36.89 33.92 18.18
C LEU A 166 36.24 34.67 19.36
N GLY A 167 35.02 35.19 19.16
CA GLY A 167 34.23 35.84 20.22
C GLY A 167 33.90 34.91 21.39
N ALA A 168 33.64 33.62 21.14
CA ALA A 168 33.43 32.62 22.18
C ALA A 168 34.70 32.43 23.04
N GLY A 169 35.89 32.39 22.41
CA GLY A 169 37.16 32.25 23.13
C GLY A 169 37.52 33.46 24.01
N PHE A 170 37.15 34.67 23.60
CA PHE A 170 37.35 35.90 24.37
C PHE A 170 36.23 36.22 25.37
N SER A 171 35.17 35.42 25.42
CA SER A 171 34.02 35.70 26.29
C SER A 171 34.37 35.56 27.77
N ASN A 172 34.09 36.61 28.55
CA ASN A 172 34.26 36.64 30.01
C ASN A 172 32.93 36.50 30.78
N LYS A 173 31.79 36.49 30.06
CA LYS A 173 30.45 36.23 30.61
C LYS A 173 29.87 34.98 29.94
N PHE A 174 29.26 34.09 30.71
CA PHE A 174 28.70 32.84 30.17
C PHE A 174 27.61 33.09 29.11
N ALA A 175 26.76 34.11 29.29
CA ALA A 175 25.76 34.48 28.29
C ALA A 175 26.37 34.89 26.93
N SER A 176 27.46 35.66 26.95
CA SER A 176 28.20 36.03 25.73
C SER A 176 28.77 34.80 25.03
N PHE A 177 29.33 33.88 25.82
CA PHE A 177 29.82 32.60 25.31
C PHE A 177 28.71 31.79 24.63
N LEU A 178 27.53 31.70 25.23
CA LEU A 178 26.38 31.00 24.66
C LEU A 178 25.89 31.60 23.33
N VAL A 179 25.78 32.93 23.24
CA VAL A 179 25.39 33.62 22.00
C VAL A 179 26.42 33.38 20.91
N CYS A 180 27.72 33.55 21.21
CA CYS A 180 28.79 33.28 20.26
C CYS A 180 28.81 31.81 19.80
N ARG A 181 28.55 30.85 20.71
CA ARG A 181 28.46 29.41 20.38
C ARG A 181 27.28 29.11 19.46
N PHE A 182 26.10 29.65 19.74
CA PHE A 182 24.94 29.51 18.86
C PHE A 182 25.23 30.08 17.47
N SER A 183 25.73 31.31 17.39
CA SER A 183 26.03 31.98 16.12
C SER A 183 27.14 31.25 15.35
N ALA A 184 28.19 30.78 16.02
CA ALA A 184 29.24 29.98 15.39
C ALA A 184 28.68 28.71 14.75
N GLY A 185 27.81 27.98 15.47
CA GLY A 185 27.10 26.82 14.94
C GLY A 185 26.18 27.18 13.77
N PHE A 186 25.41 28.27 13.89
CA PHE A 186 24.48 28.75 12.87
C PHE A 186 25.15 29.09 11.55
N PHE A 187 26.30 29.76 11.57
CA PHE A 187 27.07 30.04 10.37
C PHE A 187 27.97 28.86 9.95
N ALA A 188 28.25 27.89 10.81
CA ALA A 188 28.98 26.68 10.41
C ALA A 188 28.09 25.66 9.71
N GLY A 189 26.86 25.45 10.19
CA GLY A 189 25.91 24.46 9.69
C GLY A 189 25.66 24.44 8.16
N PRO A 190 25.57 25.60 7.46
CA PRO A 190 25.39 25.68 6.01
C PRO A 190 26.24 24.69 5.19
N VAL A 191 27.49 24.50 5.58
CA VAL A 191 28.45 23.69 4.82
C VAL A 191 28.11 22.19 4.81
N LEU A 192 27.40 21.70 5.83
CA LEU A 192 27.01 20.29 5.92
C LEU A 192 25.93 19.93 4.89
N ALA A 193 24.97 20.85 4.67
CA ALA A 193 23.93 20.69 3.66
C ALA A 193 24.49 20.82 2.24
N VAL A 194 25.31 21.85 2.01
CA VAL A 194 25.90 22.11 0.69
C VAL A 194 26.88 20.99 0.29
N GLY A 195 27.56 20.36 1.24
CA GLY A 195 28.47 19.24 0.98
C GLY A 195 27.78 18.01 0.42
N ALA A 196 26.57 17.70 0.89
CA ALA A 196 25.75 16.65 0.29
C ALA A 196 25.38 16.98 -1.17
N GLY A 197 24.97 18.23 -1.43
CA GLY A 197 24.65 18.69 -2.78
C GLY A 197 25.84 18.65 -3.74
N MET A 198 27.03 19.04 -3.28
CA MET A 198 28.27 19.00 -4.06
C MET A 198 28.64 17.58 -4.49
N ASN A 199 28.41 16.57 -3.64
CA ASN A 199 28.64 15.19 -4.00
C ASN A 199 27.64 14.70 -5.05
N ALA A 200 26.37 15.11 -4.96
CA ALA A 200 25.38 14.80 -5.99
C ALA A 200 25.74 15.45 -7.34
N ASP A 201 26.30 16.66 -7.32
CA ASP A 201 26.74 17.38 -8.53
C ASP A 201 27.96 16.70 -9.21
N MET A 202 28.79 15.94 -8.47
CA MET A 202 30.02 15.29 -8.98
C MET A 202 29.85 13.80 -9.34
N TYR A 203 29.09 13.04 -8.55
CA TYR A 203 29.03 11.58 -8.67
C TYR A 203 27.79 11.14 -9.46
N PRO A 204 27.98 10.45 -10.61
CA PRO A 204 26.88 9.80 -11.31
C PRO A 204 26.19 8.75 -10.42
N GLU A 205 24.94 8.42 -10.74
CA GLU A 205 24.10 7.47 -9.98
C GLU A 205 24.81 6.17 -9.61
N ARG A 206 25.62 5.62 -10.54
CA ARG A 206 26.42 4.41 -10.33
C ARG A 206 27.42 4.52 -9.17
N TYR A 207 27.99 5.69 -8.92
CA TYR A 207 29.02 5.94 -7.91
C TYR A 207 28.52 6.82 -6.76
N ASN A 208 27.23 7.14 -6.74
CA ASN A 208 26.64 8.07 -5.79
C ASN A 208 26.85 7.62 -4.34
N THR A 209 26.67 6.33 -4.04
CA THR A 209 26.86 5.77 -2.69
C THR A 209 28.28 5.97 -2.17
N ILE A 210 29.29 5.79 -3.03
CA ILE A 210 30.69 5.95 -2.65
C ILE A 210 30.96 7.43 -2.33
N GLY A 211 30.46 8.35 -3.16
CA GLY A 211 30.60 9.78 -2.95
C GLY A 211 29.94 10.27 -1.65
N VAL A 212 28.66 9.91 -1.45
CA VAL A 212 27.90 10.26 -0.25
C VAL A 212 28.54 9.67 1.01
N THR A 213 28.90 8.38 0.99
CA THR A 213 29.52 7.71 2.14
C THR A 213 30.88 8.33 2.47
N SER A 214 31.71 8.60 1.47
CA SER A 214 33.03 9.21 1.65
C SER A 214 32.93 10.60 2.27
N PHE A 215 31.90 11.37 1.94
CA PHE A 215 31.65 12.66 2.58
C PHE A 215 31.13 12.49 4.02
N VAL A 216 30.10 11.68 4.23
CA VAL A 216 29.38 11.55 5.51
C VAL A 216 30.28 11.05 6.66
N ILE A 217 31.30 10.24 6.38
CA ILE A 217 32.27 9.78 7.39
C ILE A 217 32.96 10.95 8.10
N TRP A 218 33.32 12.03 7.37
CA TRP A 218 34.09 13.13 7.94
C TRP A 218 33.31 13.96 8.98
N PRO A 219 32.08 14.45 8.70
CA PRO A 219 31.25 15.08 9.73
C PRO A 219 30.98 14.18 10.94
N PHE A 220 30.85 12.86 10.77
CA PHE A 220 30.64 11.93 11.89
C PHE A 220 31.93 11.59 12.67
N ALA A 221 33.10 11.78 12.08
CA ALA A 221 34.37 11.67 12.78
C ALA A 221 34.59 12.82 13.77
N GLY A 222 34.06 14.03 13.52
CA GLY A 222 34.20 15.19 14.40
C GLY A 222 33.68 14.95 15.84
N PRO A 223 32.43 14.45 16.01
CA PRO A 223 31.89 14.05 17.30
C PRO A 223 32.73 12.99 18.03
N SER A 224 33.52 12.18 17.30
CA SER A 224 34.41 11.15 17.89
C SER A 224 35.78 11.71 18.30
N LEU A 225 36.40 12.52 17.44
CA LEU A 225 37.73 13.08 17.68
C LEU A 225 37.71 14.36 18.54
N GLY A 226 36.56 15.04 18.63
CA GLY A 226 36.41 16.25 19.42
C GLY A 226 36.68 16.03 20.91
N PRO A 227 36.05 15.07 21.61
CA PRO A 227 36.35 14.81 23.01
C PRO A 227 37.77 14.27 23.23
N PHE A 228 38.32 13.54 22.27
CA PHE A 228 39.72 13.11 22.32
C PHE A 228 40.67 14.32 22.32
N ILE A 229 40.57 15.19 21.31
CA ILE A 229 41.39 16.41 21.19
C ILE A 229 41.12 17.35 22.37
N GLY A 230 39.84 17.56 22.69
CA GLY A 230 39.39 18.42 23.78
C GLY A 230 39.84 17.93 25.15
N GLY A 231 40.01 16.62 25.36
CA GLY A 231 40.43 16.05 26.64
C GLY A 231 41.84 16.48 27.02
N PHE A 232 42.79 16.34 26.09
CA PHE A 232 44.16 16.81 26.26
C PHE A 232 44.24 18.34 26.36
N ILE A 233 43.50 19.05 25.50
CA ILE A 233 43.54 20.51 25.49
C ILE A 233 42.95 21.12 26.76
N ALA A 234 41.81 20.62 27.24
CA ALA A 234 41.21 21.06 28.49
C ALA A 234 42.16 20.80 29.67
N GLN A 235 42.78 19.61 29.74
CA GLN A 235 43.67 19.24 30.84
C GLN A 235 44.95 20.08 30.90
N TYR A 236 45.56 20.45 29.76
CA TYR A 236 46.86 21.12 29.73
C TYR A 236 46.83 22.61 29.39
N LYS A 237 45.79 23.11 28.72
CA LYS A 237 45.71 24.48 28.20
C LYS A 237 44.43 25.23 28.60
N GLY A 238 43.46 24.54 29.19
CA GLY A 238 42.21 25.09 29.68
C GLY A 238 41.12 25.29 28.62
N TRP A 239 39.93 25.67 29.07
CA TRP A 239 38.70 25.64 28.25
C TRP A 239 38.73 26.57 27.04
N ARG A 240 39.44 27.71 27.08
CA ARG A 240 39.51 28.65 25.95
C ARG A 240 40.18 28.04 24.73
N TRP A 241 41.15 27.16 24.94
CA TRP A 241 41.83 26.48 23.84
C TRP A 241 40.93 25.52 23.08
N THR A 242 39.80 25.10 23.65
CA THR A 242 38.75 24.39 22.89
C THR A 242 38.20 25.23 21.74
N GLN A 243 38.20 26.57 21.86
CA GLN A 243 37.75 27.49 20.80
C GLN A 243 38.88 27.77 19.79
N TRP A 244 40.11 27.96 20.26
CA TRP A 244 41.27 28.23 19.40
C TRP A 244 41.57 27.06 18.44
N VAL A 245 41.36 25.83 18.89
CA VAL A 245 41.55 24.63 18.06
C VAL A 245 40.53 24.57 16.92
N ILE A 246 39.27 24.92 17.19
CA ILE A 246 38.24 25.05 16.14
C ILE A 246 38.67 26.13 15.14
N LEU A 247 39.18 27.26 15.61
CA LEU A 247 39.62 28.36 14.77
C LEU A 247 40.78 27.97 13.86
N PHE A 248 41.82 27.31 14.39
CA PHE A 248 42.96 26.85 13.58
C PHE A 248 42.57 25.76 12.59
N ALA A 249 41.74 24.80 13.01
CA ALA A 249 41.20 23.78 12.11
C ALA A 249 40.39 24.41 10.98
N SER A 250 39.49 25.36 11.31
CA SER A 250 38.68 26.07 10.32
C SER A 250 39.52 26.91 9.36
N ALA A 251 40.56 27.59 9.86
CA ALA A 251 41.48 28.38 9.05
C ALA A 251 42.29 27.50 8.07
N GLY A 252 42.84 26.38 8.55
CA GLY A 252 43.61 25.45 7.71
C GLY A 252 42.77 24.88 6.57
N VAL A 253 41.54 24.46 6.87
CA VAL A 253 40.64 23.91 5.83
C VAL A 253 40.10 25.02 4.92
N TYR A 254 39.89 26.25 5.43
CA TYR A 254 39.47 27.39 4.61
C TYR A 254 40.49 27.70 3.50
N LEU A 255 41.80 27.60 3.80
CA LEU A 255 42.84 27.78 2.78
C LEU A 255 42.72 26.74 1.65
N LEU A 256 42.46 25.47 1.99
CA LEU A 256 42.24 24.41 1.00
C LEU A 256 40.98 24.66 0.17
N LEU A 257 39.94 25.21 0.79
CA LEU A 257 38.66 25.49 0.14
C LEU A 257 38.76 26.59 -0.94
N LEU A 258 39.72 27.52 -0.84
CA LEU A 258 39.91 28.55 -1.86
C LEU A 258 40.27 27.98 -3.24
N PHE A 259 40.87 26.79 -3.28
CA PHE A 259 41.30 26.11 -4.51
C PHE A 259 40.24 25.19 -5.13
N ILE A 260 39.09 25.01 -4.46
CA ILE A 260 38.03 24.12 -4.94
C ILE A 260 37.20 24.80 -6.06
N PRO A 261 37.00 24.13 -7.22
CA PRO A 261 36.18 24.65 -8.32
C PRO A 261 34.68 24.58 -8.03
N GLU A 262 33.89 25.39 -8.73
CA GLU A 262 32.42 25.36 -8.60
C GLU A 262 31.87 24.09 -9.27
N THR A 263 30.88 23.47 -8.63
CA THR A 263 30.28 22.20 -9.07
C THR A 263 28.84 22.38 -9.57
N TYR A 264 28.17 23.47 -9.21
CA TYR A 264 26.79 23.65 -9.62
C TYR A 264 26.65 24.01 -11.11
N LYS A 265 25.98 23.14 -11.89
CA LYS A 265 25.78 23.29 -13.35
C LYS A 265 25.40 24.72 -13.76
N LYS A 266 24.37 25.31 -13.12
CA LYS A 266 23.88 26.65 -13.52
C LYS A 266 24.90 27.75 -13.24
N ALA A 267 25.66 27.65 -12.14
CA ALA A 267 26.69 28.63 -11.82
C ALA A 267 27.91 28.53 -12.77
N VAL A 268 28.29 27.31 -13.16
CA VAL A 268 29.35 27.07 -14.15
C VAL A 268 28.94 27.63 -15.52
N LEU A 269 27.74 27.30 -15.99
CA LEU A 269 27.22 27.78 -17.27
C LEU A 269 27.02 29.31 -17.29
N ALA A 270 26.54 29.91 -16.19
CA ALA A 270 26.44 31.37 -16.09
C ALA A 270 27.80 32.08 -16.19
N LYS A 271 28.84 31.50 -15.56
CA LYS A 271 30.22 32.02 -15.67
C LYS A 271 30.78 31.88 -17.08
N ARG A 272 30.43 30.79 -17.77
CA ARG A 272 30.82 30.52 -19.16
C ARG A 272 30.10 31.47 -20.14
N ALA A 273 28.80 31.68 -19.99
CA ALA A 273 28.02 32.61 -20.81
C ALA A 273 28.56 34.04 -20.72
N LYS A 274 28.96 34.48 -19.51
CA LYS A 274 29.64 35.77 -19.31
C LYS A 274 31.00 35.83 -20.02
N ARG A 275 31.78 34.75 -20.03
CA ARG A 275 33.07 34.67 -20.77
C ARG A 275 32.87 34.70 -22.29
N ARG A 276 31.76 34.16 -22.79
CA ARG A 276 31.39 34.13 -24.21
C ARG A 276 30.72 35.42 -24.71
N GLY A 277 30.58 36.45 -23.86
CA GLY A 277 30.03 37.74 -24.25
C GLY A 277 28.50 37.80 -24.32
N PHE A 278 27.78 36.77 -23.85
CA PHE A 278 26.31 36.79 -23.80
C PHE A 278 25.81 37.70 -22.66
N PRO A 279 24.69 38.43 -22.85
CA PRO A 279 24.10 39.24 -21.79
C PRO A 279 23.79 38.38 -20.55
N ALA A 280 23.99 38.95 -19.37
CA ALA A 280 23.95 38.27 -18.07
C ALA A 280 22.53 37.83 -17.61
N THR A 281 21.65 37.46 -18.54
CA THR A 281 20.27 37.02 -18.30
C THR A 281 20.15 35.55 -17.91
N ILE A 282 21.24 34.77 -17.95
CA ILE A 282 21.29 33.41 -17.38
C ILE A 282 21.57 33.48 -15.87
N ARG A 283 20.70 34.16 -15.12
CA ARG A 283 20.62 34.04 -13.66
C ARG A 283 19.34 33.29 -13.35
N ALA A 284 19.46 31.98 -13.20
CA ALA A 284 18.34 31.10 -12.89
C ALA A 284 17.98 31.18 -11.41
N GLY A 285 17.18 32.18 -11.04
CA GLY A 285 16.54 32.26 -9.74
C GLY A 285 15.58 33.44 -9.66
N PRO A 286 14.44 33.31 -8.97
CA PRO A 286 13.55 34.45 -8.72
C PRO A 286 14.32 35.58 -8.01
N GLN A 287 14.01 36.84 -8.34
CA GLN A 287 14.69 38.03 -7.78
C GLN A 287 13.86 38.70 -6.66
N GLY A 288 14.54 39.40 -5.75
CA GLY A 288 13.91 40.22 -4.71
C GLY A 288 12.93 39.45 -3.82
N ALA A 289 11.73 39.99 -3.63
CA ALA A 289 10.69 39.39 -2.79
C ALA A 289 10.22 38.00 -3.29
N ALA A 290 10.29 37.72 -4.60
CA ALA A 290 9.97 36.40 -5.13
C ALA A 290 11.05 35.36 -4.79
N ALA A 291 12.32 35.76 -4.70
CA ALA A 291 13.42 34.93 -4.21
C ALA A 291 13.16 34.53 -2.76
N ILE A 292 12.80 35.51 -1.93
CA ILE A 292 12.51 35.32 -0.50
C ILE A 292 11.25 34.47 -0.32
N LYS A 293 10.20 34.67 -1.13
CA LYS A 293 8.99 33.85 -1.09
C LYS A 293 9.25 32.40 -1.53
N PHE A 294 10.03 32.20 -2.60
CA PHE A 294 10.47 30.88 -3.05
C PHE A 294 11.32 30.18 -1.98
N LEU A 295 12.27 30.91 -1.39
CA LEU A 295 13.10 30.46 -0.27
C LEU A 295 12.24 30.07 0.94
N LEU A 296 11.36 30.96 1.44
CA LEU A 296 10.50 30.63 2.58
C LEU A 296 9.59 29.41 2.30
N THR A 297 9.04 29.30 1.11
CA THR A 297 8.08 28.23 0.76
C THR A 297 8.78 26.87 0.59
N VAL A 298 9.87 26.81 -0.17
CA VAL A 298 10.59 25.57 -0.50
C VAL A 298 11.43 25.08 0.69
N THR A 299 11.85 25.99 1.55
CA THR A 299 12.90 25.74 2.54
C THR A 299 12.39 25.64 3.97
N LEU A 300 11.32 26.38 4.31
CA LEU A 300 10.71 26.31 5.63
C LEU A 300 9.37 25.58 5.58
N PHE A 301 8.45 26.03 4.71
CA PHE A 301 7.09 25.49 4.70
C PHE A 301 7.00 24.06 4.15
N ARG A 302 7.68 23.74 3.05
CA ARG A 302 7.59 22.41 2.42
C ARG A 302 8.18 21.28 3.31
N PRO A 303 9.38 21.42 3.92
CA PRO A 303 9.90 20.39 4.82
C PRO A 303 9.05 20.20 6.08
N VAL A 304 8.57 21.29 6.68
CA VAL A 304 7.67 21.24 7.85
C VAL A 304 6.35 20.57 7.46
N HIS A 305 5.77 20.95 6.32
CA HIS A 305 4.58 20.30 5.78
C HIS A 305 4.83 18.80 5.57
N MET A 306 5.91 18.41 4.87
CA MET A 306 6.27 17.01 4.68
C MET A 306 6.46 16.26 5.99
N LEU A 307 7.09 16.87 7.00
CA LEU A 307 7.27 16.26 8.31
C LEU A 307 5.93 15.93 9.01
N PHE A 308 4.86 16.69 8.74
CA PHE A 308 3.53 16.50 9.33
C PHE A 308 2.51 15.82 8.41
N THR A 309 2.71 15.79 7.09
CA THR A 309 1.75 15.25 6.12
C THR A 309 2.21 13.96 5.45
N GLU A 310 3.51 13.72 5.35
CA GLU A 310 4.10 12.57 4.65
C GLU A 310 4.56 11.50 5.66
N PRO A 311 3.83 10.38 5.83
CA PRO A 311 4.12 9.39 6.87
C PRO A 311 5.53 8.80 6.80
N ILE A 312 6.05 8.61 5.59
CA ILE A 312 7.40 8.07 5.36
C ILE A 312 8.46 9.02 5.94
N VAL A 313 8.37 10.31 5.59
CA VAL A 313 9.28 11.35 6.09
C VAL A 313 9.17 11.45 7.60
N THR A 314 7.94 11.48 8.15
CA THR A 314 7.71 11.55 9.60
C THR A 314 8.39 10.39 10.35
N CYS A 315 8.10 9.15 9.98
CA CYS A 315 8.60 7.97 10.68
C CYS A 315 10.13 7.84 10.60
N ILE A 316 10.71 8.04 9.42
CA ILE A 316 12.17 7.98 9.24
C ILE A 316 12.85 9.13 10.00
N SER A 317 12.29 10.34 9.93
CA SER A 317 12.86 11.50 10.61
C SER A 317 12.86 11.36 12.12
N ILE A 318 11.79 10.82 12.71
CA ILE A 318 11.73 10.54 14.15
C ILE A 318 12.76 9.47 14.54
N TYR A 319 12.84 8.38 13.78
CA TYR A 319 13.79 7.31 14.07
C TYR A 319 15.24 7.79 14.02
N VAL A 320 15.61 8.50 12.95
CA VAL A 320 16.94 9.07 12.77
C VAL A 320 17.23 10.15 13.83
N ALA A 321 16.25 10.99 14.19
CA ALA A 321 16.36 11.96 15.27
C ALA A 321 16.71 11.30 16.60
N PHE A 322 15.95 10.27 16.98
CA PHE A 322 16.17 9.52 18.21
C PHE A 322 17.58 8.91 18.27
N VAL A 323 17.97 8.18 17.22
CA VAL A 323 19.28 7.52 17.13
C VAL A 323 20.42 8.54 17.23
N PHE A 324 20.25 9.70 16.59
CA PHE A 324 21.20 10.81 16.64
C PHE A 324 21.26 11.49 18.03
N SER A 325 20.12 11.66 18.71
CA SER A 325 20.07 12.22 20.07
C SER A 325 20.76 11.32 21.11
N VAL A 326 20.65 10.00 20.94
CA VAL A 326 21.42 9.04 21.76
C VAL A 326 22.93 9.23 21.57
N LEU A 327 23.40 9.49 20.34
CA LEU A 327 24.83 9.77 20.11
C LEU A 327 25.30 11.00 20.89
N PHE A 328 24.52 12.09 20.90
CA PHE A 328 24.88 13.28 21.69
C PHE A 328 24.80 13.04 23.20
N SER A 329 23.93 12.14 23.65
CA SER A 329 23.86 11.75 25.06
C SER A 329 25.15 11.08 25.55
N PHE A 330 25.95 10.48 24.67
CA PHE A 330 27.26 9.91 25.03
C PHE A 330 28.25 10.99 25.50
N PHE A 331 28.15 12.23 24.98
CA PHE A 331 28.98 13.35 25.45
C PHE A 331 28.74 13.70 26.91
N ALA A 332 27.53 13.49 27.42
CA ALA A 332 27.24 13.64 28.83
C ALA A 332 27.52 12.36 29.62
N ALA A 333 27.24 11.18 29.05
CA ALA A 333 27.33 9.91 29.77
C ALA A 333 28.77 9.43 29.99
N PHE A 334 29.66 9.54 29.00
CA PHE A 334 31.03 9.00 29.10
C PHE A 334 31.86 9.68 30.21
N PRO A 335 31.88 11.02 30.34
CA PRO A 335 32.53 11.68 31.47
C PRO A 335 31.99 11.23 32.83
N ILE A 336 30.69 10.92 32.92
CA ILE A 336 30.09 10.42 34.16
C ILE A 336 30.53 8.99 34.44
N VAL A 337 30.44 8.09 33.45
CA VAL A 337 30.79 6.66 33.61
C VAL A 337 32.27 6.50 33.89
N PHE A 338 33.14 7.01 33.02
CA PHE A 338 34.58 6.80 33.16
C PHE A 338 35.20 7.65 34.27
N GLY A 339 34.70 8.86 34.50
CA GLY A 339 35.18 9.70 35.59
C GLY A 339 34.75 9.21 36.98
N ARG A 340 33.47 8.85 37.17
CA ARG A 340 32.96 8.47 38.50
C ARG A 340 33.14 6.99 38.85
N VAL A 341 32.95 6.07 37.89
CA VAL A 341 33.00 4.62 38.15
C VAL A 341 34.42 4.10 38.03
N TYR A 342 35.17 4.59 37.04
CA TYR A 342 36.51 4.07 36.71
C TYR A 342 37.65 5.02 37.08
N GLY A 343 37.36 6.22 37.60
CA GLY A 343 38.36 7.18 38.06
C GLY A 343 39.26 7.75 36.97
N PHE A 344 38.80 7.79 35.71
CA PHE A 344 39.59 8.31 34.60
C PHE A 344 39.75 9.83 34.69
N ASP A 345 40.93 10.31 34.32
CA ASP A 345 41.15 11.75 34.13
C ASP A 345 40.51 12.27 32.82
N THR A 346 40.60 13.58 32.59
CA THR A 346 39.94 14.24 31.45
C THR A 346 40.48 13.73 30.10
N ALA A 347 41.79 13.49 29.99
CA ALA A 347 42.43 12.96 28.78
C ALA A 347 42.08 11.49 28.55
N GLN A 348 42.10 10.64 29.60
CA GLN A 348 41.72 9.23 29.54
C GLN A 348 40.24 9.06 29.15
N THR A 349 39.36 9.91 29.68
CA THR A 349 37.94 9.94 29.26
C THR A 349 37.84 10.31 27.77
N GLY A 350 38.59 11.31 27.31
CA GLY A 350 38.64 11.69 25.89
C GLY A 350 39.05 10.54 24.96
N LEU A 351 40.03 9.71 25.38
CA LEU A 351 40.50 8.55 24.61
C LEU A 351 39.41 7.50 24.35
N THR A 352 38.42 7.36 25.23
CA THR A 352 37.34 6.38 25.07
C THR A 352 36.46 6.65 23.84
N PHE A 353 36.43 7.90 23.35
CA PHE A 353 35.67 8.27 22.14
C PHE A 353 36.30 7.79 20.83
N LEU A 354 37.55 7.31 20.84
CA LEU A 354 38.16 6.67 19.66
C LEU A 354 37.39 5.42 19.22
N ALA A 355 36.73 4.72 20.15
CA ALA A 355 35.86 3.59 19.83
C ALA A 355 34.64 4.01 18.98
N VAL A 356 34.10 5.20 19.20
CA VAL A 356 33.03 5.78 18.35
C VAL A 356 33.57 6.01 16.93
N GLY A 357 34.79 6.53 16.82
CA GLY A 357 35.47 6.73 15.53
C GLY A 357 35.69 5.42 14.76
N LEU A 358 36.08 4.36 15.45
CA LEU A 358 36.21 3.02 14.84
C LEU A 358 34.86 2.53 14.28
N GLY A 359 33.76 2.70 15.04
CA GLY A 359 32.43 2.33 14.56
C GLY A 359 31.99 3.13 13.32
N VAL A 360 32.33 4.42 13.25
CA VAL A 360 32.09 5.27 12.07
C VAL A 360 32.82 4.74 10.83
N VAL A 361 34.10 4.34 10.96
CA VAL A 361 34.86 3.76 9.84
C VAL A 361 34.25 2.43 9.40
N LEU A 362 33.90 1.55 10.33
CA LEU A 362 33.28 0.26 10.03
C LEU A 362 31.92 0.42 9.31
N ALA A 363 31.13 1.43 9.65
CA ALA A 363 29.86 1.72 8.98
C ALA A 363 30.07 2.17 7.54
N GLY A 364 31.10 2.97 7.28
CA GLY A 364 31.52 3.34 5.92
C GLY A 364 31.88 2.12 5.07
N VAL A 365 32.70 1.21 5.62
CA VAL A 365 33.07 -0.05 4.97
C VAL A 365 31.82 -0.91 4.70
N THR A 366 30.92 -1.02 5.68
CA THR A 366 29.67 -1.77 5.55
C THR A 366 28.79 -1.21 4.43
N ALA A 367 28.61 0.12 4.37
CA ALA A 367 27.82 0.76 3.33
C ALA A 367 28.37 0.48 1.92
N VAL A 368 29.69 0.52 1.74
CA VAL A 368 30.34 0.19 0.45
C VAL A 368 30.16 -1.29 0.11
N ILE A 369 30.37 -2.20 1.06
CA ILE A 369 30.17 -3.64 0.84
C ILE A 369 28.72 -3.93 0.42
N CYS A 370 27.75 -3.34 1.11
CA CYS A 370 26.34 -3.50 0.80
C CYS A 370 25.97 -2.93 -0.57
N ASP A 371 26.53 -1.78 -0.95
CA ASP A 371 26.32 -1.21 -2.28
C ASP A 371 26.84 -2.17 -3.37
N LEU A 372 28.06 -2.67 -3.20
CA LEU A 372 28.70 -3.57 -4.17
C LEU A 372 27.97 -4.92 -4.31
N HIS A 373 27.49 -5.50 -3.21
CA HIS A 373 26.93 -6.86 -3.19
C HIS A 373 25.41 -6.91 -3.35
N PHE A 374 24.66 -5.92 -2.88
CA PHE A 374 23.19 -5.94 -2.93
C PHE A 374 22.63 -4.95 -3.94
N TYR A 375 23.13 -3.71 -3.98
CA TYR A 375 22.54 -2.67 -4.83
C TYR A 375 23.02 -2.73 -6.29
N GLN A 376 24.33 -2.81 -6.52
CA GLN A 376 24.92 -2.78 -7.86
C GLN A 376 24.46 -3.94 -8.77
N PRO A 377 24.28 -5.19 -8.29
CA PRO A 377 23.76 -6.28 -9.14
C PRO A 377 22.34 -5.99 -9.64
N VAL A 378 21.45 -5.57 -8.74
CA VAL A 378 20.05 -5.21 -9.06
C VAL A 378 20.00 -4.01 -10.00
N TYR A 379 20.87 -3.02 -9.79
CA TYR A 379 20.98 -1.85 -10.67
C TYR A 379 21.44 -2.22 -12.08
N ARG A 380 22.44 -3.11 -12.21
CA ARG A 380 22.90 -3.60 -13.53
C ARG A 380 21.83 -4.40 -14.25
N GLU A 381 21.09 -5.24 -13.54
CA GLU A 381 19.96 -6.00 -14.10
C GLU A 381 18.80 -5.08 -14.54
N ALA A 382 18.53 -4.02 -13.79
CA ALA A 382 17.55 -3.00 -14.17
C ALA A 382 17.95 -2.27 -15.46
N LEU A 383 19.22 -1.86 -15.59
CA LEU A 383 19.77 -1.26 -16.81
C LEU A 383 19.71 -2.22 -18.00
N ALA A 384 20.09 -3.48 -17.81
CA ALA A 384 20.04 -4.51 -18.86
C ALA A 384 18.61 -4.81 -19.35
N SER A 385 17.61 -4.61 -18.49
CA SER A 385 16.18 -4.76 -18.81
C SER A 385 15.51 -3.48 -19.31
N GLY A 386 16.28 -2.41 -19.60
CA GLY A 386 15.77 -1.14 -20.12
C GLY A 386 15.04 -0.28 -19.08
N LYS A 387 15.14 -0.59 -17.78
CA LYS A 387 14.56 0.21 -16.70
C LYS A 387 15.52 1.34 -16.32
N THR A 388 14.98 2.55 -16.14
CA THR A 388 15.76 3.73 -15.75
C THR A 388 15.86 3.95 -14.25
N VAL A 389 15.06 3.25 -13.43
CA VAL A 389 14.97 3.47 -11.96
C VAL A 389 14.82 2.13 -11.22
N THR A 390 15.61 1.94 -10.16
CA THR A 390 15.53 0.82 -9.20
C THR A 390 14.59 1.16 -8.03
N ALA A 391 13.99 0.14 -7.41
CA ALA A 391 13.14 0.33 -6.23
C ALA A 391 13.96 0.95 -5.07
N PRO A 392 13.53 2.08 -4.47
CA PRO A 392 14.25 2.78 -3.41
C PRO A 392 14.58 1.92 -2.19
N GLU A 393 13.76 0.91 -1.89
CA GLU A 393 13.86 -0.01 -0.75
C GLU A 393 15.20 -0.75 -0.73
N ASN A 394 15.82 -0.96 -1.90
CA ASN A 394 17.14 -1.58 -1.99
C ASN A 394 18.25 -0.74 -1.36
N ARG A 395 18.01 0.54 -1.01
CA ARG A 395 18.96 1.37 -0.25
C ARG A 395 18.93 1.10 1.26
N LEU A 396 17.90 0.42 1.78
CA LEU A 396 17.70 0.23 3.22
C LEU A 396 18.52 -0.92 3.83
N TYR A 397 19.18 -1.77 3.04
CA TYR A 397 19.95 -2.92 3.56
C TYR A 397 21.01 -2.52 4.60
N VAL A 398 21.69 -1.39 4.38
CA VAL A 398 22.68 -0.84 5.32
C VAL A 398 22.02 -0.50 6.65
N SER A 399 20.83 0.10 6.63
CA SER A 399 20.08 0.46 7.83
C SER A 399 19.49 -0.77 8.54
N MET A 400 19.10 -1.82 7.80
CA MET A 400 18.64 -3.09 8.37
C MET A 400 19.74 -3.81 9.14
N MET A 401 21.00 -3.71 8.68
CA MET A 401 22.13 -4.23 9.45
C MET A 401 22.41 -3.33 10.66
N GLY A 402 22.44 -2.01 10.46
CA GLY A 402 22.74 -1.03 11.50
C GLY A 402 21.74 -1.01 12.66
N CYS A 403 20.47 -1.36 12.44
CA CYS A 403 19.43 -1.30 13.47
C CYS A 403 19.69 -2.25 14.65
N PHE A 404 20.47 -3.32 14.46
CA PHE A 404 20.88 -4.20 15.56
C PHE A 404 22.04 -3.63 16.38
N GLY A 405 22.94 -2.87 15.75
CA GLY A 405 24.12 -2.31 16.41
C GLY A 405 23.78 -1.31 17.52
N VAL A 406 22.75 -0.47 17.28
CA VAL A 406 22.29 0.55 18.23
C VAL A 406 21.85 -0.04 19.57
N PRO A 407 20.86 -0.96 19.64
CA PRO A 407 20.42 -1.55 20.90
C PRO A 407 21.50 -2.41 21.55
N ILE A 408 22.29 -3.17 20.77
CA ILE A 408 23.39 -3.97 21.29
C ILE A 408 24.40 -3.08 22.03
N GLY A 409 24.84 -1.98 21.41
CA GLY A 409 25.81 -1.09 22.03
C GLY A 409 25.29 -0.38 23.28
N ILE A 410 24.04 0.09 23.28
CA ILE A 410 23.45 0.77 24.45
C ILE A 410 23.24 -0.21 25.61
N LEU A 411 22.68 -1.40 25.35
CA LEU A 411 22.45 -2.42 26.39
C LEU A 411 23.77 -2.93 26.96
N TRP A 412 24.76 -3.18 26.10
CA TRP A 412 26.08 -3.61 26.52
C TRP A 412 26.74 -2.53 27.39
N LEU A 413 26.71 -1.25 26.97
CA LEU A 413 27.23 -0.15 27.78
C LEU A 413 26.54 -0.06 29.15
N ALA A 414 25.20 -0.09 29.16
CA ALA A 414 24.43 -0.02 30.40
C ALA A 414 24.70 -1.19 31.35
N TRP A 415 24.91 -2.40 30.81
CA TRP A 415 25.22 -3.59 31.60
C TRP A 415 26.66 -3.59 32.14
N SER A 416 27.60 -3.02 31.38
CA SER A 416 29.03 -3.03 31.71
C SER A 416 29.47 -1.85 32.58
N ALA A 417 28.70 -0.76 32.67
CA ALA A 417 29.03 0.45 33.44
C ALA A 417 28.89 0.26 34.97
N ARG A 418 29.72 -0.61 35.56
CA ARG A 418 29.80 -0.88 37.00
C ARG A 418 31.21 -1.28 37.40
N GLU A 419 31.57 -1.05 38.67
CA GLU A 419 32.91 -1.28 39.21
C GLU A 419 33.39 -2.74 39.05
N SER A 420 32.46 -3.71 39.02
CA SER A 420 32.78 -5.14 38.90
C SER A 420 33.18 -5.59 37.48
N VAL A 421 33.10 -4.73 36.47
CA VAL A 421 33.38 -5.07 35.06
C VAL A 421 34.47 -4.15 34.53
N HIS A 422 35.47 -4.71 33.84
CA HIS A 422 36.60 -3.96 33.31
C HIS A 422 36.15 -2.88 32.30
N TRP A 423 36.68 -1.66 32.44
CA TRP A 423 36.32 -0.47 31.65
C TRP A 423 36.38 -0.68 30.13
N ALA A 424 37.28 -1.57 29.67
CA ALA A 424 37.42 -1.89 28.24
C ALA A 424 36.11 -2.41 27.62
N SER A 425 35.27 -3.10 28.40
CA SER A 425 33.95 -3.57 27.94
C SER A 425 33.04 -2.39 27.56
N CYS A 426 33.01 -1.33 28.37
CA CYS A 426 32.25 -0.12 28.08
C CYS A 426 32.76 0.59 26.82
N VAL A 427 34.09 0.62 26.63
CA VAL A 427 34.70 1.25 25.44
C VAL A 427 34.35 0.46 24.17
N VAL A 428 34.43 -0.87 24.21
CA VAL A 428 34.07 -1.73 23.08
C VAL A 428 32.58 -1.61 22.74
N ALA A 429 31.70 -1.46 23.73
CA ALA A 429 30.26 -1.26 23.52
C ALA A 429 29.92 -0.02 22.67
N ALA A 430 30.79 0.99 22.64
CA ALA A 430 30.61 2.19 21.82
C ALA A 430 30.74 1.90 20.30
N VAL A 431 31.50 0.88 19.91
CA VAL A 431 31.75 0.51 18.50
C VAL A 431 30.48 0.07 17.78
N PRO A 432 29.73 -0.96 18.24
CA PRO A 432 28.49 -1.38 17.57
C PRO A 432 27.41 -0.31 17.59
N PHE A 433 27.37 0.54 18.63
CA PHE A 433 26.46 1.69 18.68
C PHE A 433 26.77 2.69 17.56
N ALA A 434 28.03 3.14 17.46
CA ALA A 434 28.44 4.13 16.47
C ALA A 434 28.31 3.58 15.03
N TRP A 435 28.66 2.30 14.85
CA TRP A 435 28.44 1.58 13.59
C TRP A 435 26.96 1.56 13.19
N GLY A 436 26.08 1.19 14.12
CA GLY A 436 24.64 1.13 13.88
C GLY A 436 24.03 2.49 13.58
N ASN A 437 24.41 3.51 14.36
CA ASN A 437 23.95 4.88 14.21
C ASN A 437 24.27 5.46 12.82
N LEU A 438 25.51 5.30 12.34
CA LEU A 438 25.90 5.80 11.03
C LEU A 438 25.29 4.97 9.87
N SER A 439 25.20 3.65 10.03
CA SER A 439 24.57 2.77 9.03
C SER A 439 23.08 3.06 8.84
N VAL A 440 22.37 3.34 9.93
CA VAL A 440 20.97 3.82 9.88
C VAL A 440 20.88 5.15 9.14
N PHE A 441 21.77 6.10 9.45
CA PHE A 441 21.76 7.42 8.81
C PHE A 441 22.02 7.33 7.29
N ILE A 442 23.03 6.57 6.85
CA ILE A 442 23.38 6.43 5.43
C ILE A 442 22.21 5.84 4.63
N GLY A 443 21.70 4.68 5.03
CA GLY A 443 20.66 3.98 4.26
C GLY A 443 19.32 4.74 4.22
N THR A 444 18.89 5.32 5.36
CA THR A 444 17.65 6.12 5.40
C THR A 444 17.76 7.43 4.62
N SER A 445 18.93 8.09 4.62
CA SER A 445 19.17 9.30 3.83
C SER A 445 19.09 9.01 2.34
N GLN A 446 19.72 7.92 1.89
CA GLN A 446 19.65 7.49 0.50
C GLN A 446 18.22 7.11 0.10
N TYR A 447 17.50 6.38 0.96
CA TYR A 447 16.11 6.03 0.73
C TYR A 447 15.24 7.28 0.52
N LEU A 448 15.30 8.27 1.44
CA LEU A 448 14.50 9.50 1.32
C LEU A 448 14.78 10.27 0.02
N VAL A 449 16.05 10.37 -0.40
CA VAL A 449 16.41 11.05 -1.65
C VAL A 449 15.87 10.30 -2.87
N HIS A 450 15.95 8.97 -2.88
CA HIS A 450 15.47 8.14 -3.98
C HIS A 450 13.94 8.11 -4.07
N THR A 451 13.22 8.02 -2.95
CA THR A 451 11.76 7.98 -2.91
C THR A 451 11.13 9.28 -3.42
N TYR A 452 11.69 10.43 -3.03
CA TYR A 452 11.13 11.75 -3.36
C TYR A 452 11.82 12.43 -4.56
N GLY A 453 12.83 11.82 -5.14
CA GLY A 453 13.51 12.29 -6.36
C GLY A 453 14.17 13.68 -6.24
N PRO A 454 14.62 14.26 -7.37
CA PRO A 454 15.42 15.50 -7.37
C PRO A 454 14.68 16.75 -6.87
N LEU A 455 13.36 16.83 -7.10
CA LEU A 455 12.54 18.02 -6.79
C LEU A 455 12.10 18.09 -5.32
N THR A 456 11.89 16.94 -4.67
CA THR A 456 11.33 16.86 -3.32
C THR A 456 12.19 16.11 -2.32
N GLY A 457 13.19 15.33 -2.76
CA GLY A 457 14.13 14.62 -1.90
C GLY A 457 14.97 15.55 -1.02
N ALA A 458 15.37 16.71 -1.53
CA ALA A 458 16.06 17.73 -0.73
C ALA A 458 15.19 18.27 0.42
N SER A 459 13.89 18.46 0.18
CA SER A 459 12.94 18.88 1.22
C SER A 459 12.69 17.79 2.27
N ALA A 460 12.63 16.52 1.85
CA ALA A 460 12.54 15.38 2.77
C ALA A 460 13.79 15.26 3.66
N MET A 461 14.99 15.45 3.08
CA MET A 461 16.25 15.51 3.84
C MET A 461 16.33 16.71 4.78
N ALA A 462 15.79 17.87 4.38
CA ALA A 462 15.68 19.03 5.24
C ALA A 462 14.72 18.78 6.42
N ALA A 463 13.60 18.09 6.19
CA ALA A 463 12.67 17.68 7.25
C ALA A 463 13.34 16.73 8.26
N ASN A 464 14.12 15.77 7.76
CA ASN A 464 14.94 14.88 8.59
C ASN A 464 15.99 15.66 9.40
N GLY A 465 16.65 16.65 8.78
CA GLY A 465 17.56 17.57 9.45
C GLY A 465 16.90 18.33 10.59
N LEU A 466 15.74 18.96 10.34
CA LEU A 466 14.98 19.70 11.35
C LEU A 466 14.58 18.81 12.53
N ALA A 467 14.12 17.59 12.29
CA ALA A 467 13.76 16.65 13.34
C ALA A 467 14.94 16.30 14.25
N ARG A 468 16.12 16.04 13.68
CA ARG A 468 17.36 15.77 14.44
C ARG A 468 17.75 16.93 15.36
N VAL A 469 17.50 18.15 14.92
CA VAL A 469 17.89 19.38 15.63
C VAL A 469 16.94 19.67 16.77
N MET A 470 15.64 19.50 16.55
CA MET A 470 14.63 19.64 17.59
C MET A 470 14.86 18.63 18.73
N ASP A 471 15.21 17.38 18.39
CA ASP A 471 15.44 16.32 19.38
C ASP A 471 16.76 16.47 20.16
N THR A 472 17.79 17.08 19.56
CA THR A 472 19.09 17.34 20.23
C THR A 472 19.10 18.62 21.09
N ALA A 473 18.16 19.55 20.84
CA ALA A 473 18.03 20.80 21.59
C ALA A 473 17.41 20.62 22.98
N GLU A 474 16.66 19.54 23.21
CA GLU A 474 15.85 19.35 24.41
C GLU A 474 16.50 18.36 25.40
N GLY A 475 17.20 18.90 26.41
CA GLY A 475 17.84 18.08 27.47
C GLY A 475 16.86 17.51 28.50
N ARG A 476 17.07 16.23 28.85
CA ARG A 476 16.63 15.40 30.02
C ARG A 476 15.17 15.42 30.52
N SER A 477 14.40 16.49 30.37
CA SER A 477 12.97 16.45 30.63
C SER A 477 12.28 15.93 29.38
N LYS A 478 11.36 14.98 29.51
CA LYS A 478 10.34 14.60 28.51
C LYS A 478 10.60 13.39 27.58
N ARG A 479 10.60 12.18 28.14
CA ARG A 479 9.94 11.04 27.44
C ARG A 479 8.49 11.37 27.05
N ALA A 480 7.85 12.29 27.79
CA ALA A 480 6.51 12.79 27.53
C ALA A 480 6.39 13.57 26.21
N SER A 481 7.41 14.30 25.73
CA SER A 481 7.24 15.26 24.63
C SER A 481 7.43 14.63 23.26
N THR A 482 8.33 13.65 23.07
CA THR A 482 8.35 12.86 21.83
C THR A 482 7.04 12.07 21.67
N VAL A 483 6.54 11.49 22.77
CA VAL A 483 5.20 10.86 22.78
C VAL A 483 4.11 11.89 22.51
N THR A 484 4.20 13.10 23.06
CA THR A 484 3.24 14.20 22.79
C THR A 484 3.28 14.65 21.34
N VAL A 485 4.46 14.83 20.73
CA VAL A 485 4.60 15.20 19.32
C VAL A 485 4.05 14.09 18.44
N VAL A 486 4.35 12.82 18.72
CA VAL A 486 3.75 11.69 18.00
C VAL A 486 2.22 11.69 18.17
N LEU A 487 1.71 11.90 19.38
CA LEU A 487 0.27 11.97 19.64
C LEU A 487 -0.36 13.14 18.89
N VAL A 488 0.25 14.33 18.92
CA VAL A 488 -0.23 15.52 18.21
C VAL A 488 -0.17 15.32 16.71
N CYS A 489 0.89 14.72 16.16
CA CYS A 489 0.98 14.39 14.73
C CYS A 489 -0.11 13.40 14.33
N VAL A 490 -0.33 12.34 15.11
CA VAL A 490 -1.38 11.36 14.87
C VAL A 490 -2.76 12.01 14.96
N LEU A 491 -2.99 12.87 15.96
CA LEU A 491 -4.24 13.59 16.15
C LEU A 491 -4.50 14.60 15.02
N VAL A 492 -3.48 15.35 14.58
CA VAL A 492 -3.57 16.30 13.47
C VAL A 492 -3.80 15.56 12.16
N TYR A 493 -3.06 14.49 11.89
CA TYR A 493 -3.27 13.64 10.72
C TYR A 493 -4.69 13.06 10.72
N ALA A 494 -5.13 12.50 11.84
CA ALA A 494 -6.49 11.99 12.00
C ALA A 494 -7.53 13.09 11.80
N ALA A 495 -7.32 14.30 12.34
CA ALA A 495 -8.21 15.43 12.19
C ALA A 495 -8.30 15.91 10.73
N VAL A 496 -7.16 16.07 10.03
CA VAL A 496 -7.10 16.46 8.62
C VAL A 496 -7.78 15.42 7.73
N LYS A 497 -7.48 14.13 7.92
CA LYS A 497 -8.11 13.06 7.15
C LYS A 497 -9.61 12.97 7.43
N THR A 498 -10.01 13.10 8.69
CA THR A 498 -11.43 13.14 9.08
C THR A 498 -12.15 14.34 8.45
N TYR A 499 -11.52 15.52 8.46
CA TYR A 499 -12.07 16.70 7.80
C TYR A 499 -12.23 16.48 6.29
N HIS A 500 -11.23 15.95 5.60
CA HIS A 500 -11.33 15.64 4.17
C HIS A 500 -12.43 14.61 3.85
N ALA A 501 -12.51 13.53 4.64
CA ALA A 501 -13.53 12.50 4.48
C ALA A 501 -14.95 13.03 4.73
N ARG A 502 -15.13 13.89 5.74
CA ARG A 502 -16.44 14.43 6.14
C ARG A 502 -16.86 15.68 5.38
N ARG A 503 -15.92 16.39 4.73
CA ARG A 503 -16.23 17.55 3.89
C ARG A 503 -17.15 17.19 2.71
N SER A 504 -17.08 15.96 2.20
CA SER A 504 -18.01 15.49 1.15
C SER A 504 -19.45 15.43 1.65
N PHE A 505 -19.68 14.91 2.86
CA PHE A 505 -20.99 14.91 3.53
C PHE A 505 -21.48 16.32 3.87
N ASP A 506 -20.60 17.21 4.31
CA ASP A 506 -20.96 18.62 4.53
C ASP A 506 -21.39 19.31 3.22
N ARG A 507 -20.75 18.99 2.09
CA ARG A 507 -21.18 19.49 0.76
C ARG A 507 -22.54 18.93 0.37
N LEU A 508 -22.76 17.62 0.50
CA LEU A 508 -24.05 16.98 0.22
C LEU A 508 -25.17 17.63 1.04
N ARG A 509 -24.92 17.92 2.32
CA ARG A 509 -25.87 18.62 3.20
C ARG A 509 -26.09 20.08 2.81
N LYS A 510 -25.02 20.83 2.49
CA LYS A 510 -25.09 22.27 2.14
C LYS A 510 -25.73 22.53 0.78
N GLN A 511 -25.64 21.60 -0.18
CA GLN A 511 -26.26 21.72 -1.50
C GLN A 511 -27.79 21.64 -1.49
N GLY A 512 -28.44 21.61 -0.32
CA GLY A 512 -29.90 21.66 -0.24
C GLY A 512 -30.59 20.37 -0.73
N LEU A 513 -29.88 19.23 -0.75
CA LEU A 513 -30.43 17.89 -1.03
C LEU A 513 -31.33 17.40 0.14
N ARG A 514 -32.34 18.19 0.54
CA ARG A 514 -33.44 17.77 1.43
C ARG A 514 -34.26 16.58 0.88
N LEU A 515 -33.93 16.11 -0.33
CA LEU A 515 -34.56 15.00 -1.04
C LEU A 515 -33.83 13.67 -0.88
N GLN A 516 -32.68 13.61 -0.18
CA GLN A 516 -31.91 12.38 -0.02
C GLN A 516 -31.77 11.96 1.44
N PRO A 517 -32.02 10.68 1.74
CA PRO A 517 -31.87 10.13 3.08
C PRO A 517 -30.38 10.04 3.41
N VAL A 518 -29.91 10.93 4.27
CA VAL A 518 -28.64 10.73 4.98
C VAL A 518 -29.01 10.05 6.30
N ALA A 519 -28.37 8.92 6.60
CA ALA A 519 -28.50 8.28 7.90
C ALA A 519 -28.25 9.30 9.03
N GLU A 520 -28.87 9.12 10.21
CA GLU A 520 -28.57 9.98 11.38
C GLU A 520 -27.04 10.12 11.50
N TRP A 521 -26.52 11.35 11.38
CA TRP A 521 -25.09 11.60 11.23
C TRP A 521 -24.62 12.64 12.22
N SER A 522 -23.53 12.30 12.87
CA SER A 522 -22.84 13.14 13.85
C SER A 522 -21.48 13.54 13.30
N TRP A 523 -21.04 14.76 13.61
CA TRP A 523 -19.74 15.23 13.15
C TRP A 523 -18.58 14.41 13.73
N ILE A 524 -18.76 13.75 14.90
CA ILE A 524 -17.72 12.97 15.58
C ILE A 524 -17.70 11.51 15.12
N PHE A 525 -18.85 10.86 15.04
CA PHE A 525 -18.95 9.42 14.74
C PHE A 525 -19.44 9.13 13.30
N GLY A 526 -19.66 10.16 12.48
CA GLY A 526 -20.26 9.98 11.16
C GLY A 526 -21.61 9.28 11.28
N GLY A 527 -21.80 8.21 10.49
CA GLY A 527 -22.95 7.31 10.52
C GLY A 527 -22.73 6.01 11.31
N LEU A 528 -21.62 5.87 12.05
CA LEU A 528 -21.28 4.64 12.76
C LEU A 528 -22.30 4.28 13.86
N LEU A 529 -22.83 5.28 14.57
CA LEU A 529 -23.88 5.07 15.57
C LEU A 529 -25.16 4.54 14.94
N THR A 530 -25.50 5.04 13.75
CA THR A 530 -26.66 4.58 12.99
C THR A 530 -26.46 3.17 12.49
N LEU A 531 -25.29 2.85 11.94
CA LEU A 531 -24.96 1.47 11.56
C LEU A 531 -25.05 0.53 12.77
N ARG A 532 -24.48 0.92 13.92
CA ARG A 532 -24.56 0.13 15.17
C ARG A 532 -26.01 -0.10 15.61
N LYS A 533 -26.84 0.95 15.62
CA LYS A 533 -28.27 0.86 15.95
C LYS A 533 -28.99 -0.11 15.03
N GLN A 534 -28.75 -0.04 13.72
CA GLN A 534 -29.40 -0.91 12.75
C GLN A 534 -28.89 -2.36 12.83
N MET A 535 -27.59 -2.57 13.00
CA MET A 535 -27.03 -3.91 13.21
C MET A 535 -27.52 -4.56 14.51
N SER A 536 -27.77 -3.77 15.57
CA SER A 536 -28.29 -4.30 16.84
C SER A 536 -29.71 -4.87 16.78
N MET A 537 -30.43 -4.63 15.67
CA MET A 537 -31.75 -5.22 15.41
C MET A 537 -31.65 -6.69 14.96
N PHE A 538 -30.46 -7.15 14.59
CA PHE A 538 -30.21 -8.48 14.05
C PHE A 538 -29.33 -9.31 15.00
N PRO A 539 -29.32 -10.65 14.86
CA PRO A 539 -28.44 -11.51 15.63
C PRO A 539 -26.96 -11.12 15.44
N PRO A 540 -26.10 -11.32 16.46
CA PRO A 540 -24.66 -11.15 16.31
C PRO A 540 -24.12 -12.00 15.15
N GLY A 541 -23.28 -11.39 14.29
CA GLY A 541 -22.69 -12.04 13.10
C GLY A 541 -23.56 -11.98 11.84
N ALA A 542 -24.80 -11.49 11.92
CA ALA A 542 -25.64 -11.29 10.74
C ALA A 542 -24.96 -10.35 9.73
N ASP A 543 -25.10 -10.69 8.45
CA ASP A 543 -24.51 -9.94 7.33
C ASP A 543 -24.97 -8.48 7.34
N SER A 544 -24.02 -7.55 7.18
CA SER A 544 -24.28 -6.10 7.10
C SER A 544 -25.35 -5.70 6.09
N LYS A 545 -25.60 -6.51 5.04
CA LYS A 545 -26.65 -6.26 4.05
C LYS A 545 -28.05 -6.16 4.67
N TYR A 546 -28.32 -6.84 5.79
CA TYR A 546 -29.61 -6.74 6.49
C TYR A 546 -29.82 -5.33 7.05
N ALA A 547 -28.80 -4.78 7.71
CA ALA A 547 -28.82 -3.42 8.24
C ALA A 547 -28.94 -2.38 7.11
N PHE A 548 -28.19 -2.55 6.01
CA PHE A 548 -28.30 -1.65 4.85
C PHE A 548 -29.66 -1.74 4.14
N THR A 549 -30.24 -2.94 4.08
CA THR A 549 -31.59 -3.15 3.53
C THR A 549 -32.64 -2.43 4.35
N GLU A 550 -32.62 -2.60 5.68
CA GLU A 550 -33.52 -1.87 6.59
C GLU A 550 -33.37 -0.35 6.47
N MET A 551 -32.14 0.14 6.38
CA MET A 551 -31.87 1.57 6.17
C MET A 551 -32.48 2.08 4.85
N ALA A 552 -32.28 1.33 3.76
CA ALA A 552 -32.82 1.68 2.46
C ALA A 552 -34.36 1.71 2.45
N TRP A 553 -35.01 0.71 3.07
CA TRP A 553 -36.46 0.66 3.15
C TRP A 553 -37.07 1.76 4.02
N LYS A 554 -36.48 2.06 5.19
CA LYS A 554 -36.92 3.16 6.06
C LYS A 554 -36.80 4.52 5.38
N ALA A 555 -35.79 4.66 4.53
CA ALA A 555 -35.55 5.88 3.77
C ALA A 555 -36.54 6.11 2.61
N ASN A 556 -37.17 5.03 2.10
CA ASN A 556 -38.15 5.05 1.01
C ASN A 556 -37.69 5.84 -0.23
N LYS A 557 -36.41 5.66 -0.61
CA LYS A 557 -35.75 6.30 -1.76
C LYS A 557 -34.78 5.33 -2.41
N GLY A 558 -34.42 5.53 -3.68
CA GLY A 558 -33.55 4.60 -4.41
C GLY A 558 -32.14 4.44 -3.85
N GLY A 559 -31.62 5.42 -3.09
CA GLY A 559 -30.32 5.31 -2.42
C GLY A 559 -30.19 6.09 -1.10
N VAL A 560 -29.26 5.66 -0.25
CA VAL A 560 -28.96 6.22 1.09
C VAL A 560 -27.46 6.42 1.28
N TYR A 561 -27.07 7.58 1.80
CA TYR A 561 -25.66 7.85 2.14
C TYR A 561 -25.34 7.50 3.59
N ILE A 562 -24.22 6.84 3.81
CA ILE A 562 -23.70 6.51 5.14
C ILE A 562 -22.19 6.77 5.25
N ASP A 563 -21.81 7.51 6.30
CA ASP A 563 -20.42 7.82 6.63
C ASP A 563 -19.85 6.75 7.56
N LEU A 564 -18.91 5.96 7.07
CA LEU A 564 -18.23 4.90 7.82
C LEU A 564 -16.77 5.23 8.13
N TRP A 565 -16.36 6.49 7.95
CA TRP A 565 -15.03 6.95 8.35
C TRP A 565 -14.83 6.81 9.87
N PRO A 566 -13.68 6.31 10.37
CA PRO A 566 -12.40 6.11 9.68
C PRO A 566 -12.15 4.73 9.05
N PHE A 567 -13.15 3.84 9.04
CA PHE A 567 -12.95 2.46 8.61
C PHE A 567 -12.98 2.29 7.08
N THR A 568 -13.82 3.06 6.40
CA THR A 568 -13.93 3.01 4.93
C THR A 568 -14.39 4.35 4.37
N LEU A 569 -14.32 4.48 3.04
CA LEU A 569 -14.85 5.64 2.32
C LEU A 569 -16.37 5.76 2.52
N PRO A 570 -16.93 6.97 2.38
CA PRO A 570 -18.38 7.18 2.31
C PRO A 570 -19.07 6.17 1.40
N VAL A 571 -20.20 5.60 1.83
CA VAL A 571 -20.96 4.60 1.06
C VAL A 571 -22.31 5.17 0.63
N LEU A 572 -22.62 5.09 -0.66
CA LEU A 572 -23.94 5.21 -1.24
C LEU A 572 -24.54 3.80 -1.38
N VAL A 573 -25.48 3.47 -0.48
CA VAL A 573 -26.28 2.25 -0.52
C VAL A 573 -27.35 2.42 -1.60
N ILE A 574 -27.38 1.51 -2.57
CA ILE A 574 -28.29 1.55 -3.71
C ILE A 574 -29.31 0.42 -3.58
N SER A 575 -30.60 0.79 -3.65
CA SER A 575 -31.77 -0.08 -3.53
C SER A 575 -32.81 0.11 -4.65
N SER A 576 -32.49 0.96 -5.65
CA SER A 576 -33.25 1.13 -6.89
C SER A 576 -32.57 0.38 -8.05
N PRO A 577 -33.33 -0.35 -8.88
CA PRO A 577 -32.83 -1.01 -10.08
C PRO A 577 -32.37 0.00 -11.13
N VAL A 578 -32.96 1.20 -11.20
CA VAL A 578 -32.58 2.26 -12.15
C VAL A 578 -31.23 2.87 -11.80
N LEU A 579 -31.01 3.17 -10.51
CA LEU A 579 -29.68 3.60 -10.04
C LEU A 579 -28.63 2.50 -10.27
N ALA A 580 -28.98 1.25 -9.95
CA ALA A 580 -28.08 0.12 -10.12
C ALA A 580 -27.79 -0.18 -11.61
N ALA A 581 -28.70 0.17 -12.54
CA ALA A 581 -28.48 0.03 -13.98
C ALA A 581 -27.43 1.01 -14.52
N GLN A 582 -27.41 2.25 -14.02
CA GLN A 582 -26.43 3.28 -14.42
C GLN A 582 -25.00 2.96 -13.98
N MET A 583 -24.83 2.08 -12.99
CA MET A 583 -23.49 1.61 -12.60
C MET A 583 -22.79 0.80 -13.69
N LYS A 584 -23.51 0.30 -14.71
CA LYS A 584 -22.91 -0.40 -15.86
C LYS A 584 -22.05 0.53 -16.72
N ASP A 585 -22.46 1.79 -16.82
CA ASP A 585 -21.85 2.80 -17.70
C ASP A 585 -20.73 3.59 -17.00
N GLN A 586 -20.66 3.48 -15.67
CA GLN A 586 -19.60 4.06 -14.82
C GLN A 586 -18.32 3.23 -14.94
N ASN A 587 -17.63 3.43 -16.07
CA ASN A 587 -16.53 2.61 -16.58
C ASN A 587 -15.16 2.93 -15.95
N THR A 588 -14.97 2.83 -14.62
CA THR A 588 -13.65 2.42 -14.08
C THR A 588 -13.75 1.63 -12.78
N ASN A 589 -13.39 0.35 -12.81
CA ASN A 589 -13.05 -0.43 -11.61
C ASN A 589 -11.63 -0.09 -11.09
N ALA A 590 -10.93 0.86 -11.72
CA ALA A 590 -9.58 1.31 -11.33
C ALA A 590 -9.52 1.85 -9.89
N LYS A 591 -10.67 2.12 -9.26
CA LYS A 591 -10.74 2.62 -7.88
C LYS A 591 -11.69 1.82 -6.97
N ARG A 592 -11.83 0.49 -7.03
CA ARG A 592 -12.47 -0.22 -5.88
C ARG A 592 -11.78 0.20 -4.57
N SER A 593 -12.55 0.34 -3.47
CA SER A 593 -12.06 0.92 -2.21
C SER A 593 -10.67 0.38 -1.82
N PRO A 594 -9.70 1.25 -1.48
CA PRO A 594 -8.42 0.82 -0.89
C PRO A 594 -8.73 -0.12 0.29
N GLY A 595 -8.28 -1.38 0.21
CA GLY A 595 -8.58 -2.45 1.17
C GLY A 595 -9.35 -3.66 0.59
N VAL A 596 -10.44 -3.44 -0.16
CA VAL A 596 -11.22 -4.57 -0.74
C VAL A 596 -10.44 -5.25 -1.88
N ASN A 597 -9.79 -4.45 -2.73
CA ASN A 597 -8.93 -4.99 -3.79
C ASN A 597 -7.74 -5.76 -3.20
N GLU A 598 -7.08 -5.20 -2.19
CA GLU A 598 -5.91 -5.82 -1.56
C GLU A 598 -6.26 -7.19 -0.97
N GLY A 599 -7.43 -7.31 -0.31
CA GLY A 599 -7.90 -8.58 0.20
C GLY A 599 -8.20 -9.60 -0.90
N ILE A 600 -8.89 -9.21 -1.97
CA ILE A 600 -9.18 -10.11 -3.10
C ILE A 600 -7.87 -10.55 -3.77
N GLU A 601 -6.96 -9.61 -4.04
CA GLU A 601 -5.68 -9.87 -4.70
C GLU A 601 -4.75 -10.74 -3.86
N ARG A 602 -4.88 -10.69 -2.53
CA ARG A 602 -4.22 -11.62 -1.61
C ARG A 602 -4.77 -13.04 -1.76
N ILE A 603 -6.09 -13.22 -1.89
CA ILE A 603 -6.72 -14.53 -2.13
C ILE A 603 -6.39 -15.07 -3.52
N THR A 604 -6.38 -14.22 -4.55
CA THR A 604 -6.11 -14.63 -5.94
C THR A 604 -4.62 -14.71 -6.29
N GLY A 605 -3.75 -14.12 -5.48
CA GLY A 605 -2.31 -14.08 -5.75
C GLY A 605 -1.91 -13.11 -6.86
N GLY A 606 -2.70 -12.04 -7.03
CA GLY A 606 -2.49 -10.98 -8.02
C GLY A 606 -3.82 -10.39 -8.55
N PRO A 607 -3.74 -9.35 -9.39
CA PRO A 607 -4.91 -8.74 -10.03
C PRO A 607 -5.71 -9.75 -10.87
N SER A 608 -7.01 -9.89 -10.58
CA SER A 608 -7.89 -10.88 -11.21
C SER A 608 -8.99 -10.22 -12.05
N LEU A 609 -9.80 -10.96 -12.81
CA LEU A 609 -10.95 -10.39 -13.55
C LEU A 609 -11.91 -9.56 -12.66
N LEU A 610 -11.86 -9.77 -11.35
CA LEU A 610 -12.63 -9.02 -10.37
C LEU A 610 -12.02 -7.66 -10.00
N THR A 611 -10.68 -7.52 -10.03
CA THR A 611 -9.94 -6.31 -9.60
C THR A 611 -9.18 -5.60 -10.71
N LEU A 612 -8.92 -6.27 -11.85
CA LEU A 612 -8.21 -5.71 -12.99
C LEU A 612 -8.90 -4.43 -13.49
N PRO A 613 -8.13 -3.38 -13.86
CA PRO A 613 -8.67 -2.20 -14.53
C PRO A 613 -9.22 -2.56 -15.92
N ASP A 614 -10.10 -1.72 -16.49
CA ASP A 614 -10.86 -2.06 -17.70
C ASP A 614 -9.97 -2.36 -18.92
N THR A 615 -8.83 -1.68 -19.03
CA THR A 615 -7.84 -1.88 -20.12
C THR A 615 -7.36 -3.32 -20.22
N HIS A 616 -7.00 -3.92 -19.08
CA HIS A 616 -6.51 -5.30 -19.02
C HIS A 616 -7.65 -6.31 -18.81
N TRP A 617 -8.73 -5.91 -18.15
CA TRP A 617 -9.88 -6.78 -17.90
C TRP A 617 -10.49 -7.29 -19.21
N LYS A 618 -10.68 -6.43 -20.22
CA LYS A 618 -11.32 -6.82 -21.48
C LYS A 618 -10.51 -7.91 -22.20
N GLN A 619 -9.19 -7.78 -22.22
CA GLN A 619 -8.28 -8.77 -22.80
C GLN A 619 -8.44 -10.13 -22.12
N TRP A 620 -8.26 -10.20 -20.80
CA TRP A 620 -8.36 -11.47 -20.07
C TRP A 620 -9.78 -12.03 -20.07
N ARG A 621 -10.82 -11.17 -20.09
CA ARG A 621 -12.21 -11.63 -20.20
C ARG A 621 -12.44 -12.33 -21.53
N THR A 622 -11.91 -11.81 -22.64
CA THR A 622 -11.97 -12.44 -23.96
C THR A 622 -11.29 -13.81 -23.95
N VAL A 623 -10.11 -13.93 -23.35
CA VAL A 623 -9.35 -15.19 -23.26
C VAL A 623 -10.15 -16.30 -22.53
N PHE A 624 -10.86 -15.97 -21.46
CA PHE A 624 -11.59 -16.95 -20.64
C PHE A 624 -13.05 -17.19 -21.07
N ASN A 625 -13.68 -16.25 -21.79
CA ASN A 625 -15.09 -16.36 -22.21
C ASN A 625 -15.46 -17.67 -22.93
N PRO A 626 -14.63 -18.25 -23.85
CA PRO A 626 -14.97 -19.49 -24.54
C PRO A 626 -15.28 -20.65 -23.58
N GLY A 627 -14.56 -20.76 -22.47
CA GLY A 627 -14.79 -21.83 -21.49
C GLY A 627 -16.03 -21.67 -20.63
N PHE A 628 -16.71 -20.53 -20.70
CA PHE A 628 -17.98 -20.28 -20.01
C PHE A 628 -19.16 -20.11 -20.98
N ASN A 629 -18.97 -20.44 -22.26
CA ASN A 629 -20.04 -20.46 -23.24
C ASN A 629 -21.08 -21.54 -22.87
N PRO A 630 -22.40 -21.26 -22.97
CA PRO A 630 -23.44 -22.23 -22.63
C PRO A 630 -23.30 -23.61 -23.26
N SER A 631 -22.95 -23.68 -24.55
CA SER A 631 -22.82 -24.97 -25.24
C SER A 631 -21.69 -25.81 -24.65
N TYR A 632 -20.55 -25.18 -24.37
CA TYR A 632 -19.39 -25.85 -23.79
C TYR A 632 -19.60 -26.24 -22.32
N VAL A 633 -20.25 -25.37 -21.54
CA VAL A 633 -20.60 -25.68 -20.15
C VAL A 633 -21.52 -26.91 -20.10
N LEU A 634 -22.44 -27.03 -21.05
CA LEU A 634 -23.32 -28.20 -21.19
C LEU A 634 -22.54 -29.49 -21.49
N GLU A 635 -21.46 -29.44 -22.26
CA GLU A 635 -20.58 -30.60 -22.52
C GLU A 635 -19.87 -31.11 -21.25
N GLN A 636 -19.75 -30.29 -20.20
CA GLN A 636 -19.15 -30.70 -18.92
C GLN A 636 -20.13 -31.44 -18.00
N THR A 637 -21.38 -31.63 -18.41
CA THR A 637 -22.46 -32.20 -17.57
C THR A 637 -22.09 -33.53 -16.92
N SER A 638 -21.46 -34.46 -17.66
CA SER A 638 -21.05 -35.76 -17.12
C SER A 638 -20.06 -35.64 -15.96
N LYS A 639 -19.11 -34.69 -16.04
CA LYS A 639 -18.15 -34.40 -14.97
C LYS A 639 -18.84 -33.82 -13.74
N ILE A 640 -19.83 -32.94 -13.94
CA ILE A 640 -20.60 -32.34 -12.84
C ILE A 640 -21.47 -33.40 -12.16
N VAL A 641 -22.15 -34.25 -12.95
CA VAL A 641 -22.95 -35.39 -12.46
C VAL A 641 -22.10 -36.27 -11.54
N HIS A 642 -20.88 -36.64 -11.94
CA HIS A 642 -19.97 -37.44 -11.12
C HIS A 642 -19.69 -36.81 -9.72
N CYS A 643 -19.41 -35.50 -9.68
CA CYS A 643 -19.18 -34.81 -8.41
C CYS A 643 -20.45 -34.77 -7.55
N VAL A 644 -21.62 -34.59 -8.17
CA VAL A 644 -22.91 -34.53 -7.47
C VAL A 644 -23.37 -35.91 -6.98
N GLU A 645 -23.05 -37.00 -7.68
CA GLU A 645 -23.30 -38.36 -7.19
C GLU A 645 -22.53 -38.64 -5.90
N THR A 646 -21.27 -38.21 -5.85
CA THR A 646 -20.46 -38.30 -4.63
C THR A 646 -21.12 -37.52 -3.49
N PHE A 647 -21.62 -36.31 -3.77
CA PHE A 647 -22.33 -35.49 -2.79
C PHE A 647 -23.63 -36.15 -2.31
N ALA A 648 -24.43 -36.68 -3.24
CA ALA A 648 -25.66 -37.41 -2.92
C ALA A 648 -25.37 -38.63 -2.03
N GLY A 649 -24.28 -39.36 -2.31
CA GLY A 649 -23.78 -40.43 -1.45
C GLY A 649 -23.48 -39.96 -0.03
N LYS A 650 -22.77 -38.83 0.13
CA LYS A 650 -22.52 -38.25 1.47
C LYS A 650 -23.80 -37.88 2.20
N LEU A 651 -24.77 -37.29 1.52
CA LEU A 651 -26.06 -36.98 2.15
C LEU A 651 -26.81 -38.25 2.57
N ARG A 652 -26.70 -39.32 1.77
CA ARG A 652 -27.27 -40.63 2.08
C ARG A 652 -26.62 -41.27 3.32
N ASP A 653 -25.31 -41.12 3.48
CA ASP A 653 -24.59 -41.58 4.67
C ASP A 653 -25.10 -40.90 5.97
N HIS A 654 -25.54 -39.65 5.88
CA HIS A 654 -26.15 -38.91 7.00
C HIS A 654 -27.64 -39.25 7.24
N ALA A 655 -28.26 -40.05 6.36
CA ALA A 655 -29.64 -40.46 6.54
C ALA A 655 -29.78 -41.39 7.76
N GLY A 656 -30.62 -41.01 8.71
CA GLY A 656 -30.84 -41.79 9.94
C GLY A 656 -29.87 -41.48 11.08
N GLU A 657 -28.97 -40.50 10.92
CA GLU A 657 -28.13 -40.04 12.04
C GLU A 657 -28.98 -39.49 13.21
N ARG A 658 -28.51 -39.76 14.43
CA ARG A 658 -29.21 -39.34 15.65
C ARG A 658 -29.18 -37.83 15.87
N PHE A 659 -28.15 -37.13 15.41
CA PHE A 659 -27.94 -35.70 15.64
C PHE A 659 -27.90 -34.93 14.31
N PRO A 660 -28.31 -33.64 14.29
CA PRO A 660 -28.18 -32.81 13.10
C PRO A 660 -26.71 -32.54 12.76
N PHE A 661 -26.40 -32.44 11.47
CA PHE A 661 -25.05 -32.10 10.96
C PHE A 661 -25.07 -30.78 10.19
N GLN A 662 -23.90 -30.19 9.96
CA GLN A 662 -23.73 -28.93 9.26
C GLN A 662 -23.53 -29.16 7.75
N LEU A 663 -24.50 -28.74 6.93
CA LEU A 663 -24.50 -29.01 5.49
C LEU A 663 -23.43 -28.22 4.71
N GLU A 664 -23.06 -27.04 5.20
CA GLU A 664 -22.22 -26.10 4.47
C GLU A 664 -20.89 -26.72 4.02
N GLU A 665 -20.21 -27.45 4.91
CA GLU A 665 -18.91 -28.07 4.62
C GLU A 665 -18.99 -29.02 3.40
N TYR A 666 -20.09 -29.74 3.23
CA TYR A 666 -20.29 -30.67 2.12
C TYR A 666 -20.55 -29.94 0.82
N THR A 667 -21.39 -28.89 0.86
CA THR A 667 -21.67 -28.07 -0.33
C THR A 667 -20.46 -27.27 -0.80
N LEU A 668 -19.61 -26.78 0.11
CA LEU A 668 -18.35 -26.11 -0.21
C LEU A 668 -17.38 -27.08 -0.92
N ARG A 669 -17.29 -28.32 -0.43
CA ARG A 669 -16.44 -29.35 -1.05
C ARG A 669 -16.93 -29.74 -2.43
N LEU A 670 -18.25 -29.93 -2.60
CA LEU A 670 -18.86 -30.19 -3.90
C LEU A 670 -18.51 -29.09 -4.90
N ALA A 671 -18.76 -27.83 -4.55
CA ALA A 671 -18.55 -26.72 -5.47
C ALA A 671 -17.05 -26.53 -5.84
N LEU A 672 -16.13 -26.84 -4.91
CA LEU A 672 -14.68 -26.87 -5.18
C LEU A 672 -14.25 -27.99 -6.11
N ASP A 673 -14.84 -29.19 -6.00
CA ASP A 673 -14.58 -30.31 -6.91
C ASP A 673 -15.14 -30.00 -8.32
N VAL A 674 -16.36 -29.48 -8.41
CA VAL A 674 -16.99 -29.09 -9.68
C VAL A 674 -16.15 -28.04 -10.41
N ILE A 675 -15.77 -26.95 -9.74
CA ILE A 675 -14.96 -25.92 -10.38
C ILE A 675 -13.53 -26.41 -10.66
N GLY A 676 -12.98 -27.31 -9.84
CA GLY A 676 -11.69 -27.95 -10.07
C GLY A 676 -11.67 -28.75 -11.37
N ILE A 677 -12.67 -29.61 -11.56
CA ILE A 677 -12.74 -30.49 -12.73
C ILE A 677 -13.12 -29.71 -14.00
N VAL A 678 -13.99 -28.70 -13.90
CA VAL A 678 -14.41 -27.89 -15.05
C VAL A 678 -13.33 -26.86 -15.45
N ALA A 679 -12.78 -26.13 -14.47
CA ALA A 679 -11.86 -25.03 -14.77
C ALA A 679 -10.41 -25.51 -15.00
N LEU A 680 -9.90 -26.39 -14.12
CA LEU A 680 -8.53 -26.89 -14.17
C LEU A 680 -8.41 -28.24 -14.89
N GLY A 681 -9.50 -28.97 -15.08
CA GLY A 681 -9.45 -30.35 -15.59
C GLY A 681 -8.98 -31.36 -14.54
N LYS A 682 -9.01 -30.98 -13.26
CA LYS A 682 -8.49 -31.80 -12.17
C LYS A 682 -9.59 -32.09 -11.16
N ASP A 683 -9.86 -33.39 -10.98
CA ASP A 683 -10.61 -33.86 -9.82
C ASP A 683 -9.72 -33.78 -8.57
N PHE A 684 -10.16 -33.03 -7.57
CA PHE A 684 -9.46 -32.93 -6.29
C PHE A 684 -9.84 -34.05 -5.33
N ASP A 685 -10.95 -34.75 -5.58
CA ASP A 685 -11.58 -35.71 -4.68
C ASP A 685 -11.77 -35.12 -3.27
N TYR A 686 -12.11 -33.82 -3.21
CA TYR A 686 -12.11 -33.04 -1.97
C TYR A 686 -13.28 -33.41 -1.04
N GLN A 687 -14.35 -33.94 -1.62
CA GLN A 687 -15.48 -34.50 -0.88
C GLN A 687 -15.12 -35.74 -0.06
N ASN A 688 -14.17 -36.58 -0.52
CA ASN A 688 -13.77 -37.79 0.21
C ASN A 688 -12.49 -37.60 1.03
N LYS A 689 -11.53 -36.83 0.53
CA LYS A 689 -10.24 -36.63 1.19
C LYS A 689 -9.77 -35.19 1.08
N ASP A 690 -8.95 -34.78 2.02
CA ASP A 690 -8.49 -33.40 2.05
C ASP A 690 -7.38 -33.15 1.00
N SER A 691 -7.53 -32.10 0.18
CA SER A 691 -6.65 -31.78 -0.96
C SER A 691 -5.91 -30.47 -0.76
N ALA A 692 -4.63 -30.43 -1.16
CA ALA A 692 -3.75 -29.30 -0.85
C ALA A 692 -4.20 -27.97 -1.46
N ILE A 693 -4.76 -27.98 -2.69
CA ILE A 693 -5.21 -26.75 -3.37
C ILE A 693 -6.47 -26.20 -2.69
N PRO A 694 -7.60 -26.93 -2.62
CA PRO A 694 -8.80 -26.50 -1.89
C PRO A 694 -8.53 -26.05 -0.45
N ARG A 695 -7.76 -26.84 0.32
CA ARG A 695 -7.43 -26.52 1.72
C ARG A 695 -6.66 -25.20 1.86
N SER A 696 -5.64 -25.01 1.02
CA SER A 696 -4.82 -23.79 1.07
C SER A 696 -5.63 -22.57 0.64
N LEU A 697 -6.51 -22.72 -0.36
CA LEU A 697 -7.40 -21.65 -0.79
C LEU A 697 -8.39 -21.25 0.31
N ARG A 698 -9.02 -22.23 0.97
CA ARG A 698 -9.92 -21.95 2.11
C ARG A 698 -9.21 -21.25 3.27
N LYS A 699 -8.00 -21.71 3.62
CA LYS A 699 -7.16 -21.02 4.62
C LYS A 699 -6.80 -19.59 4.22
N MET A 700 -6.64 -19.31 2.92
CA MET A 700 -6.44 -17.94 2.43
C MET A 700 -7.71 -17.09 2.58
N ILE A 701 -8.88 -17.65 2.29
CA ILE A 701 -10.18 -16.97 2.42
C ILE A 701 -10.51 -16.68 3.88
N GLU A 702 -10.40 -17.68 4.76
CA GLU A 702 -10.61 -17.55 6.21
C GLU A 702 -9.59 -16.60 6.84
N GLY A 703 -8.36 -16.60 6.31
CA GLY A 703 -7.29 -15.76 6.82
C GLY A 703 -7.27 -14.34 6.28
N THR A 704 -8.04 -14.03 5.23
CA THR A 704 -8.06 -12.72 4.59
C THR A 704 -9.36 -12.00 4.95
N ILE A 705 -9.24 -10.76 5.42
CA ILE A 705 -10.40 -9.96 5.81
C ILE A 705 -10.73 -9.03 4.64
N LEU A 706 -11.80 -9.32 3.86
CA LEU A 706 -12.27 -8.40 2.81
C LEU A 706 -13.01 -7.18 3.37
N GLN A 707 -13.48 -7.28 4.61
CA GLN A 707 -14.19 -6.20 5.32
C GLN A 707 -13.39 -5.79 6.55
N PRO A 708 -12.47 -4.80 6.46
CA PRO A 708 -11.64 -4.34 7.58
C PRO A 708 -12.42 -3.71 8.77
N GLN A 709 -13.75 -3.86 8.80
CA GLN A 709 -14.67 -3.01 9.55
C GLN A 709 -14.71 -3.31 11.06
N PHE A 710 -14.18 -4.46 11.52
CA PHE A 710 -14.43 -4.89 12.91
C PHE A 710 -13.21 -5.31 13.74
N ASN A 711 -12.00 -5.51 13.17
CA ASN A 711 -10.82 -5.86 14.00
C ASN A 711 -9.46 -5.41 13.43
N PRO A 712 -9.05 -4.14 13.64
CA PRO A 712 -7.75 -3.64 13.19
C PRO A 712 -6.55 -4.34 13.85
N LEU A 713 -6.71 -4.92 15.05
CA LEU A 713 -5.64 -5.66 15.73
C LEU A 713 -5.27 -6.96 14.99
N GLN A 714 -6.23 -7.56 14.28
CA GLN A 714 -5.97 -8.77 13.50
C GLN A 714 -5.12 -8.48 12.25
N MET A 715 -5.23 -7.27 11.66
CA MET A 715 -4.40 -6.82 10.54
C MET A 715 -2.93 -6.60 10.95
N LEU A 716 -2.69 -6.28 12.22
CA LEU A 716 -1.35 -6.07 12.78
C LEU A 716 -0.67 -7.37 13.22
N ASN A 717 -1.33 -8.52 13.11
CA ASN A 717 -0.77 -9.81 13.56
C ASN A 717 0.28 -10.35 12.55
N PRO A 718 1.58 -10.36 12.88
CA PRO A 718 2.62 -10.81 11.96
C PRO A 718 2.51 -12.29 11.61
N MET A 719 2.01 -13.13 12.53
CA MET A 719 1.82 -14.56 12.28
C MET A 719 0.76 -14.82 11.20
N GLN A 720 -0.24 -13.94 11.10
CA GLN A 720 -1.27 -14.04 10.08
C GLN A 720 -0.67 -13.86 8.68
N ASN A 721 0.18 -12.84 8.51
CA ASN A 721 0.87 -12.59 7.24
C ASN A 721 1.80 -13.76 6.85
N LEU A 722 2.50 -14.36 7.81
CA LEU A 722 3.32 -15.55 7.56
C LEU A 722 2.50 -16.76 7.12
N ARG A 723 1.35 -17.02 7.78
CA ARG A 723 0.43 -18.11 7.40
C ARG A 723 -0.14 -17.91 5.99
N LEU A 724 -0.51 -16.69 5.64
CA LEU A 724 -1.00 -16.35 4.31
C LEU A 724 0.09 -16.52 3.25
N ALA A 725 1.31 -16.05 3.52
CA ALA A 725 2.45 -16.24 2.61
C ALA A 725 2.79 -17.72 2.39
N TYR A 726 2.68 -18.55 3.43
CA TYR A 726 2.87 -19.99 3.33
C TYR A 726 1.83 -20.66 2.42
N ASN A 727 0.53 -20.39 2.63
CA ASN A 727 -0.53 -20.95 1.78
C ASN A 727 -0.44 -20.43 0.34
N ASP A 728 -0.10 -19.15 0.13
CA ASP A 728 0.11 -18.56 -1.20
C ASP A 728 1.23 -19.30 -1.96
N ARG A 729 2.34 -19.62 -1.29
CA ARG A 729 3.44 -20.39 -1.87
C ARG A 729 3.01 -21.80 -2.28
N ILE A 730 2.17 -22.47 -1.49
CA ILE A 730 1.61 -23.78 -1.84
C ILE A 730 0.74 -23.67 -3.09
N LEU A 731 -0.18 -22.71 -3.12
CA LEU A 731 -1.09 -22.50 -4.25
C LEU A 731 -0.32 -22.21 -5.54
N ARG A 732 0.65 -21.28 -5.51
CA ARG A 732 1.49 -20.96 -6.68
C ARG A 732 2.22 -22.19 -7.22
N ARG A 733 2.83 -22.97 -6.33
CA ARG A 733 3.59 -24.17 -6.72
C ARG A 733 2.68 -25.25 -7.29
N LYS A 734 1.57 -25.55 -6.61
CA LYS A 734 0.67 -26.66 -6.99
C LYS A 734 -0.14 -26.32 -8.25
N ILE A 735 -0.76 -25.13 -8.32
CA ILE A 735 -1.49 -24.69 -9.52
C ILE A 735 -0.52 -24.54 -10.70
N GLY A 736 0.68 -23.98 -10.47
CA GLY A 736 1.70 -23.86 -11.50
C GLY A 736 2.12 -25.21 -12.11
N ALA A 737 2.25 -26.25 -11.29
CA ALA A 737 2.56 -27.61 -11.76
C ALA A 737 1.40 -28.23 -12.55
N GLU A 738 0.15 -28.01 -12.14
CA GLU A 738 -1.02 -28.50 -12.90
C GLU A 738 -1.17 -27.77 -14.24
N LEU A 739 -0.85 -26.48 -14.31
CA LEU A 739 -0.83 -25.72 -15.56
C LEU A 739 0.21 -26.26 -16.55
N GLU A 740 1.40 -26.58 -16.07
CA GLU A 740 2.46 -27.21 -16.88
C GLU A 740 2.04 -28.60 -17.35
N LYS A 741 1.44 -29.41 -16.47
CA LYS A 741 0.91 -30.72 -16.83
C LYS A 741 -0.16 -30.62 -17.92
N CYS A 742 -1.11 -29.71 -17.76
CA CYS A 742 -2.17 -29.46 -18.74
C CYS A 742 -1.59 -29.00 -20.10
N PHE A 743 -0.54 -28.16 -20.09
CA PHE A 743 0.16 -27.76 -21.31
C PHE A 743 0.83 -28.96 -22.02
N LEU A 744 1.49 -29.84 -21.27
CA LEU A 744 2.12 -31.05 -21.83
C LEU A 744 1.10 -32.04 -22.39
N GLU A 745 0.00 -32.29 -21.68
CA GLU A 745 -1.09 -33.15 -22.14
C GLU A 745 -1.72 -32.61 -23.43
N ARG A 746 -1.96 -31.29 -23.49
CA ARG A 746 -2.44 -30.62 -24.71
C ARG A 746 -1.49 -30.82 -25.89
N LYS A 747 -0.17 -30.71 -25.68
CA LYS A 747 0.83 -30.93 -26.73
C LYS A 747 0.84 -32.38 -27.24
N ALA A 748 0.53 -33.35 -26.37
CA ALA A 748 0.36 -34.75 -26.76
C ALA A 748 -0.96 -35.00 -27.51
N ASP A 749 -2.06 -34.37 -27.08
CA ASP A 749 -3.38 -34.49 -27.71
C ASP A 749 -3.40 -33.88 -29.13
N MET A 750 -2.68 -32.78 -29.37
CA MET A 750 -2.52 -32.21 -30.72
C MET A 750 -1.85 -33.18 -31.71
N LYS A 751 -1.00 -34.10 -31.22
CA LYS A 751 -0.36 -35.13 -32.07
C LYS A 751 -1.24 -36.34 -32.32
N THR A 752 -2.26 -36.57 -31.49
CA THR A 752 -3.07 -37.80 -31.49
C THR A 752 -4.53 -37.60 -31.90
N SER A 753 -4.94 -36.37 -32.24
CA SER A 753 -6.29 -36.02 -32.69
C SER A 753 -7.41 -36.49 -31.73
N SER A 754 -7.11 -36.50 -30.43
CA SER A 754 -7.99 -36.96 -29.35
C SER A 754 -9.17 -36.00 -29.13
N GLN A 755 -10.41 -36.49 -29.18
CA GLN A 755 -11.66 -35.73 -28.97
C GLN A 755 -12.06 -35.62 -27.47
N ARG A 756 -11.11 -35.34 -26.56
CA ARG A 756 -11.47 -35.15 -25.13
C ARG A 756 -12.07 -33.77 -24.90
N VAL A 757 -13.12 -33.71 -24.07
CA VAL A 757 -13.70 -32.45 -23.60
C VAL A 757 -12.66 -31.71 -22.76
N LYS A 758 -12.18 -30.58 -23.29
CA LYS A 758 -11.15 -29.74 -22.69
C LYS A 758 -11.60 -29.16 -21.34
N SER A 759 -10.67 -28.56 -20.60
CA SER A 759 -10.96 -27.72 -19.43
C SER A 759 -10.99 -26.25 -19.83
N ILE A 760 -11.59 -25.38 -19.00
CA ILE A 760 -11.62 -23.92 -19.29
C ILE A 760 -10.21 -23.37 -19.48
N ILE A 761 -9.24 -23.85 -18.68
CA ILE A 761 -7.86 -23.40 -18.81
C ILE A 761 -7.20 -23.85 -20.10
N ALA A 762 -7.52 -25.05 -20.60
CA ALA A 762 -7.03 -25.53 -21.89
C ALA A 762 -7.58 -24.68 -23.04
N LEU A 763 -8.86 -24.31 -23.01
CA LEU A 763 -9.47 -23.39 -23.98
C LEU A 763 -8.89 -21.97 -23.90
N ALA A 764 -8.69 -21.46 -22.69
CA ALA A 764 -8.05 -20.16 -22.49
C ALA A 764 -6.61 -20.15 -23.02
N MET A 765 -5.90 -21.28 -22.88
CA MET A 765 -4.57 -21.45 -23.41
C MET A 765 -4.56 -21.55 -24.95
N ASP A 766 -5.57 -22.20 -25.55
CA ASP A 766 -5.79 -22.18 -27.02
C ASP A 766 -5.99 -20.74 -27.50
N ALA A 767 -6.95 -20.02 -26.91
CA ALA A 767 -7.28 -18.64 -27.27
C ALA A 767 -6.06 -17.71 -27.14
N TYR A 768 -5.32 -17.80 -26.03
CA TYR A 768 -4.14 -16.98 -25.78
C TYR A 768 -3.02 -17.25 -26.79
N MET A 769 -2.75 -18.52 -27.14
CA MET A 769 -1.69 -18.84 -28.08
C MET A 769 -2.04 -18.39 -29.51
N THR A 770 -3.30 -18.54 -29.92
CA THR A 770 -3.78 -18.07 -31.23
C THR A 770 -3.65 -16.55 -31.34
N GLU A 771 -4.09 -15.81 -30.32
CA GLU A 771 -4.02 -14.34 -30.31
C GLU A 771 -2.56 -13.84 -30.36
N ASN A 772 -1.64 -14.54 -29.69
CA ASN A 772 -0.25 -14.11 -29.52
C ASN A 772 0.76 -14.74 -30.49
N LYS A 773 0.31 -15.62 -31.40
CA LYS A 773 1.16 -16.33 -32.38
C LYS A 773 2.39 -17.01 -31.74
N LEU A 774 2.23 -17.58 -30.55
CA LEU A 774 3.34 -18.19 -29.78
C LEU A 774 3.63 -19.62 -30.26
N GLN A 775 4.92 -20.01 -30.24
CA GLN A 775 5.38 -21.37 -30.56
C GLN A 775 5.56 -22.26 -29.30
N GLU A 776 5.44 -23.58 -29.50
CA GLU A 776 5.06 -24.61 -28.51
C GLU A 776 6.13 -25.10 -27.52
N ASP A 777 7.29 -24.44 -27.39
CA ASP A 777 8.41 -25.05 -26.65
C ASP A 777 8.24 -24.99 -25.13
N SER A 778 7.56 -23.97 -24.60
CA SER A 778 7.30 -23.86 -23.17
C SER A 778 6.07 -23.02 -22.86
N LEU A 779 5.49 -23.21 -21.68
CA LEU A 779 4.36 -22.41 -21.22
C LEU A 779 4.83 -20.98 -20.92
N ASP A 780 4.27 -20.01 -21.64
CA ASP A 780 4.57 -18.59 -21.46
C ASP A 780 4.41 -18.16 -19.98
N PRO A 781 5.45 -17.59 -19.34
CA PRO A 781 5.40 -17.23 -17.91
C PRO A 781 4.30 -16.22 -17.57
N VAL A 782 3.99 -15.32 -18.51
CA VAL A 782 2.93 -14.31 -18.35
C VAL A 782 1.57 -15.00 -18.29
N PHE A 783 1.27 -15.86 -19.27
CA PHE A 783 0.07 -16.69 -19.23
C PHE A 783 0.01 -17.54 -17.96
N LYS A 784 1.10 -18.24 -17.60
CA LYS A 784 1.14 -19.08 -16.39
C LYS A 784 0.75 -18.32 -15.14
N HIS A 785 1.28 -17.11 -14.96
CA HIS A 785 0.95 -16.27 -13.81
C HIS A 785 -0.51 -15.81 -13.83
N GLN A 786 -1.01 -15.36 -14.98
CA GLN A 786 -2.37 -14.85 -15.13
C GLN A 786 -3.42 -15.96 -15.03
N ALA A 787 -3.18 -17.10 -15.68
CA ALA A 787 -3.94 -18.33 -15.56
C ALA A 787 -4.04 -18.80 -14.11
N SER A 788 -2.93 -18.81 -13.36
CA SER A 788 -2.93 -19.17 -11.94
C SER A 788 -3.80 -18.22 -11.11
N THR A 789 -3.71 -16.91 -11.40
CA THR A 789 -4.51 -15.88 -10.72
C THR A 789 -6.00 -16.01 -11.02
N GLN A 790 -6.38 -16.24 -12.28
CA GLN A 790 -7.78 -16.42 -12.66
C GLN A 790 -8.36 -17.75 -12.17
N LEU A 791 -7.59 -18.84 -12.15
CA LEU A 791 -8.02 -20.11 -11.56
C LEU A 791 -8.34 -19.97 -10.07
N ARG A 792 -7.51 -19.25 -9.32
CA ARG A 792 -7.80 -18.93 -7.91
C ARG A 792 -9.06 -18.10 -7.77
N LEU A 793 -9.29 -17.14 -8.66
CA LEU A 793 -10.55 -16.38 -8.71
C LEU A 793 -11.74 -17.30 -8.99
N PHE A 794 -11.67 -18.21 -9.97
CA PHE A 794 -12.78 -19.09 -10.30
C PHE A 794 -13.11 -20.04 -9.16
N MET A 795 -12.09 -20.63 -8.52
CA MET A 795 -12.30 -21.44 -7.32
C MET A 795 -12.93 -20.61 -6.20
N PHE A 796 -12.38 -19.43 -5.90
CA PHE A 796 -12.92 -18.53 -4.86
C PHE A 796 -14.37 -18.08 -5.14
N ALA A 797 -14.65 -17.54 -6.32
CA ALA A 797 -15.98 -17.03 -6.65
C ALA A 797 -17.02 -18.14 -6.87
N GLY A 798 -16.60 -19.27 -7.45
CA GLY A 798 -17.48 -20.38 -7.82
C GLY A 798 -17.89 -21.27 -6.65
N HIS A 799 -17.05 -21.41 -5.62
CA HIS A 799 -17.37 -22.32 -4.52
C HIS A 799 -18.35 -21.73 -3.49
N ASP A 800 -18.02 -20.59 -2.88
CA ASP A 800 -18.80 -20.02 -1.77
C ASP A 800 -20.22 -19.63 -2.20
N THR A 801 -20.35 -19.00 -3.38
CA THR A 801 -21.65 -18.50 -3.84
C THR A 801 -22.59 -19.63 -4.24
N THR A 802 -22.09 -20.66 -4.93
CA THR A 802 -22.87 -21.83 -5.33
C THR A 802 -23.24 -22.68 -4.13
N SER A 803 -22.30 -22.95 -3.22
CA SER A 803 -22.54 -23.68 -1.96
C SER A 803 -23.66 -23.05 -1.14
N SER A 804 -23.59 -21.73 -0.90
CA SER A 804 -24.63 -21.00 -0.18
C SER A 804 -25.99 -21.08 -0.90
N THR A 805 -26.00 -20.99 -2.23
CA THR A 805 -27.24 -21.10 -3.01
C THR A 805 -27.86 -22.49 -2.89
N ILE A 806 -27.08 -23.57 -2.95
CA ILE A 806 -27.57 -24.95 -2.76
C ILE A 806 -28.30 -25.08 -1.42
N ILE A 807 -27.69 -24.58 -0.34
CA ILE A 807 -28.26 -24.60 1.00
C ILE A 807 -29.61 -23.87 1.02
N TYR A 808 -29.67 -22.66 0.50
CA TYR A 808 -30.91 -21.89 0.50
C TYR A 808 -31.99 -22.49 -0.40
N ILE A 809 -31.63 -23.22 -1.46
CA ILE A 809 -32.64 -23.93 -2.27
C ILE A 809 -33.27 -25.04 -1.44
N TYR A 810 -32.47 -25.86 -0.74
CA TYR A 810 -33.00 -26.88 0.16
C TYR A 810 -33.86 -26.27 1.25
N HIS A 811 -33.41 -25.17 1.86
CA HIS A 811 -34.17 -24.43 2.86
C HIS A 811 -35.54 -23.99 2.33
N MET A 812 -35.57 -23.30 1.19
CA MET A 812 -36.82 -22.81 0.61
C MET A 812 -37.75 -23.95 0.17
N LEU A 813 -37.23 -25.02 -0.42
CA LEU A 813 -38.04 -26.17 -0.81
C LEU A 813 -38.59 -26.94 0.40
N SER A 814 -37.83 -27.06 1.49
CA SER A 814 -38.28 -27.71 2.72
C SER A 814 -39.44 -26.98 3.39
N GLN A 815 -39.50 -25.65 3.24
CA GLN A 815 -40.58 -24.81 3.74
C GLN A 815 -41.78 -24.71 2.78
N ASN A 816 -41.64 -25.17 1.54
CA ASN A 816 -42.67 -25.09 0.50
C ASN A 816 -42.89 -26.47 -0.15
N PRO A 817 -43.53 -27.42 0.56
CA PRO A 817 -43.71 -28.80 0.09
C PRO A 817 -44.43 -28.92 -1.27
N ASP A 818 -45.38 -28.03 -1.55
CA ASP A 818 -46.08 -28.00 -2.85
C ASP A 818 -45.12 -27.69 -4.01
N CYS A 819 -44.20 -26.75 -3.80
CA CYS A 819 -43.17 -26.44 -4.78
C CYS A 819 -42.21 -27.62 -4.95
N LEU A 820 -41.79 -28.26 -3.86
CA LEU A 820 -40.94 -29.45 -3.91
C LEU A 820 -41.62 -30.61 -4.65
N GLY A 821 -42.90 -30.85 -4.41
CA GLY A 821 -43.70 -31.85 -5.12
C GLY A 821 -43.74 -31.60 -6.62
N ARG A 822 -43.90 -30.33 -7.05
CA ARG A 822 -43.88 -29.95 -8.47
C ARG A 822 -42.51 -30.06 -9.12
N VAL A 823 -41.43 -29.70 -8.39
CA VAL A 823 -40.06 -29.94 -8.85
C VAL A 823 -39.84 -31.44 -9.07
N ARG A 824 -40.26 -32.28 -8.14
CA ARG A 824 -40.17 -33.75 -8.28
C ARG A 824 -40.95 -34.26 -9.48
N ALA A 825 -42.20 -33.82 -9.66
CA ALA A 825 -43.02 -34.20 -10.80
C ALA A 825 -42.40 -33.79 -12.14
N GLU A 826 -41.82 -32.58 -12.24
CA GLU A 826 -41.08 -32.14 -13.42
C GLU A 826 -39.85 -33.02 -13.68
N LEU A 827 -39.07 -33.31 -12.63
CA LEU A 827 -37.89 -34.15 -12.73
C LEU A 827 -38.24 -35.58 -13.17
N ASP A 828 -39.31 -36.17 -12.63
CA ASP A 828 -39.78 -37.50 -13.02
C ASP A 828 -40.29 -37.52 -14.47
N ALA A 829 -40.93 -36.45 -14.93
CA ALA A 829 -41.39 -36.32 -16.32
C ALA A 829 -40.23 -36.22 -17.32
N VAL A 830 -39.18 -35.46 -16.99
CA VAL A 830 -38.04 -35.22 -17.90
C VAL A 830 -37.00 -36.34 -17.82
N LEU A 831 -36.66 -36.80 -16.62
CA LEU A 831 -35.61 -37.79 -16.37
C LEU A 831 -36.13 -39.22 -16.25
N GLY A 832 -37.45 -39.42 -16.22
CA GLY A 832 -38.09 -40.72 -16.05
C GLY A 832 -38.29 -41.08 -14.58
N ALA A 833 -39.25 -41.94 -14.28
CA ALA A 833 -39.68 -42.26 -12.90
C ALA A 833 -38.61 -42.99 -12.06
N GLU A 834 -37.67 -43.68 -12.70
CA GLU A 834 -36.60 -44.40 -12.00
C GLU A 834 -35.52 -43.41 -11.52
N ILE A 835 -35.23 -43.41 -10.21
CA ILE A 835 -34.26 -42.47 -9.61
C ILE A 835 -32.82 -42.85 -10.00
N SER A 836 -32.49 -44.15 -10.02
CA SER A 836 -31.15 -44.69 -10.33
C SER A 836 -30.67 -44.36 -11.75
N SER A 837 -31.57 -44.15 -12.71
CA SER A 837 -31.20 -43.85 -14.10
C SER A 837 -30.92 -42.37 -14.36
N ALA A 838 -31.23 -41.47 -13.41
CA ALA A 838 -31.14 -40.02 -13.61
C ALA A 838 -29.72 -39.56 -14.00
N SER A 839 -28.69 -40.04 -13.30
CA SER A 839 -27.30 -39.68 -13.57
C SER A 839 -26.83 -40.14 -14.95
N ALA A 840 -27.17 -41.37 -15.33
CA ALA A 840 -26.80 -41.94 -16.62
C ALA A 840 -27.50 -41.19 -17.76
N ARG A 841 -28.79 -40.86 -17.60
CA ARG A 841 -29.55 -40.09 -18.59
C ARG A 841 -29.03 -38.67 -18.76
N LEU A 842 -28.73 -37.95 -17.67
CA LEU A 842 -28.15 -36.61 -17.75
C LEU A 842 -26.75 -36.61 -18.38
N SER A 843 -25.96 -37.65 -18.14
CA SER A 843 -24.64 -37.80 -18.75
C SER A 843 -24.71 -38.09 -20.25
N ASN A 844 -25.68 -38.89 -20.69
CA ASN A 844 -25.87 -39.26 -22.10
C ASN A 844 -26.62 -38.18 -22.91
N GLU A 845 -27.60 -37.52 -22.30
CA GLU A 845 -28.44 -36.49 -22.93
C GLU A 845 -28.46 -35.17 -22.11
N PRO A 846 -27.33 -34.42 -22.05
CA PRO A 846 -27.24 -33.19 -21.26
C PRO A 846 -28.32 -32.13 -21.56
N VAL A 847 -28.85 -32.11 -22.79
CA VAL A 847 -29.86 -31.14 -23.25
C VAL A 847 -31.16 -31.21 -22.43
N LEU A 848 -31.47 -32.36 -21.81
CA LEU A 848 -32.65 -32.54 -20.95
C LEU A 848 -32.73 -31.50 -19.82
N ILE A 849 -31.58 -31.02 -19.33
CA ILE A 849 -31.52 -30.03 -18.23
C ILE A 849 -32.17 -28.68 -18.59
N ASN A 850 -32.32 -28.39 -19.89
CA ASN A 850 -32.95 -27.17 -20.39
C ASN A 850 -34.48 -27.22 -20.29
N GLN A 851 -35.07 -28.41 -20.15
CA GLN A 851 -36.52 -28.63 -20.02
C GLN A 851 -37.03 -28.41 -18.59
N LEU A 852 -36.12 -28.28 -17.60
CA LEU A 852 -36.44 -28.10 -16.18
C LEU A 852 -36.88 -26.65 -15.86
N HIS A 853 -37.99 -26.19 -16.43
CA HIS A 853 -38.46 -24.82 -16.35
C HIS A 853 -38.89 -24.41 -14.94
N TYR A 854 -39.67 -25.23 -14.25
CA TYR A 854 -40.15 -24.98 -12.89
C TYR A 854 -39.01 -25.07 -11.86
N THR A 855 -38.10 -26.03 -12.03
CA THR A 855 -36.88 -26.14 -11.22
C THR A 855 -36.02 -24.89 -11.38
N THR A 856 -35.86 -24.40 -12.63
CA THR A 856 -35.16 -23.12 -12.89
C THR A 856 -35.84 -21.95 -12.20
N ALA A 857 -37.18 -21.91 -12.21
CA ALA A 857 -37.95 -20.88 -11.52
C ALA A 857 -37.74 -20.91 -10.00
N CYS A 858 -37.69 -22.09 -9.39
CA CYS A 858 -37.38 -22.25 -7.96
C CYS A 858 -35.97 -21.76 -7.60
N ILE A 859 -34.96 -22.08 -8.44
CA ILE A 859 -33.59 -21.59 -8.26
C ILE A 859 -33.56 -20.05 -8.33
N LYS A 860 -34.22 -19.45 -9.32
CA LYS A 860 -34.28 -17.99 -9.47
C LYS A 860 -34.99 -17.31 -8.30
N GLU A 861 -36.08 -17.90 -7.81
CA GLU A 861 -36.79 -17.37 -6.65
C GLU A 861 -35.94 -17.47 -5.38
N THR A 862 -35.15 -18.54 -5.24
CA THR A 862 -34.19 -18.67 -4.14
C THR A 862 -33.12 -17.57 -4.22
N LEU A 863 -32.49 -17.38 -5.38
CA LEU A 863 -31.48 -16.34 -5.59
C LEU A 863 -32.02 -14.92 -5.38
N ARG A 864 -33.32 -14.70 -5.62
CA ARG A 864 -34.00 -13.44 -5.30
C ARG A 864 -34.10 -13.22 -3.79
N MET A 865 -34.54 -14.24 -3.05
CA MET A 865 -34.75 -14.12 -1.60
C MET A 865 -33.43 -14.13 -0.81
N TRP A 866 -32.44 -14.86 -1.31
CA TRP A 866 -31.16 -15.13 -0.66
C TRP A 866 -29.97 -14.89 -1.60
N PRO A 867 -29.76 -13.65 -2.08
CA PRO A 867 -28.63 -13.34 -2.92
C PRO A 867 -27.31 -13.51 -2.12
N PRO A 868 -26.37 -14.35 -2.57
CA PRO A 868 -25.14 -14.61 -1.83
C PRO A 868 -24.23 -13.39 -1.68
N VAL A 869 -24.22 -12.49 -2.67
CA VAL A 869 -23.30 -11.34 -2.74
C VAL A 869 -24.02 -10.11 -3.29
N GLY A 870 -23.55 -8.91 -2.96
CA GLY A 870 -23.96 -7.67 -3.62
C GLY A 870 -22.85 -7.08 -4.49
N SER A 871 -23.08 -5.94 -5.14
CA SER A 871 -22.07 -5.33 -6.03
C SER A 871 -21.52 -4.03 -5.48
N VAL A 872 -20.20 -3.95 -5.38
CA VAL A 872 -19.49 -2.76 -4.91
C VAL A 872 -18.67 -2.16 -6.04
N ARG A 873 -18.78 -0.85 -6.23
CA ARG A 873 -17.93 -0.02 -7.11
C ARG A 873 -17.57 1.27 -6.39
N VAL A 874 -16.71 2.08 -6.98
CA VAL A 874 -16.45 3.46 -6.52
C VAL A 874 -16.77 4.40 -7.65
N GLY A 875 -17.44 5.51 -7.34
CA GLY A 875 -17.82 6.49 -8.35
C GLY A 875 -16.62 7.25 -8.88
N ASN A 876 -16.64 7.49 -10.20
CA ASN A 876 -15.66 8.34 -10.86
C ASN A 876 -15.71 9.78 -10.33
N PRO A 877 -14.63 10.57 -10.53
CA PRO A 877 -14.72 12.02 -10.47
C PRO A 877 -15.92 12.47 -11.31
N ASP A 878 -16.86 13.20 -10.70
CA ASP A 878 -18.10 13.70 -11.31
C ASP A 878 -19.22 12.67 -11.56
N ALA A 879 -19.14 11.48 -10.98
CA ALA A 879 -20.23 10.51 -11.02
C ALA A 879 -21.51 11.07 -10.37
N ILE A 880 -22.60 11.10 -11.12
CA ILE A 880 -23.95 11.43 -10.64
C ILE A 880 -24.92 10.39 -11.21
N LEU A 881 -25.65 9.71 -10.34
CA LEU A 881 -26.72 8.78 -10.71
C LEU A 881 -28.07 9.48 -10.61
N ILE A 882 -29.07 9.07 -11.40
CA ILE A 882 -30.40 9.70 -11.41
C ILE A 882 -31.47 8.63 -11.19
N ASP A 883 -32.31 8.76 -10.16
CA ASP A 883 -33.38 7.79 -9.90
C ASP A 883 -34.64 8.06 -10.74
N GLU A 884 -35.63 7.16 -10.68
CA GLU A 884 -36.89 7.26 -11.43
C GLU A 884 -37.66 8.56 -11.16
N ASP A 885 -37.56 9.11 -9.94
CA ASP A 885 -38.19 10.37 -9.54
C ASP A 885 -37.39 11.63 -9.94
N GLY A 886 -36.29 11.46 -10.69
CA GLY A 886 -35.38 12.52 -11.11
C GLY A 886 -34.38 12.94 -10.03
N THR A 887 -34.37 12.28 -8.86
CA THR A 887 -33.42 12.59 -7.78
C THR A 887 -31.99 12.28 -8.20
N ARG A 888 -31.09 13.26 -8.05
CA ARG A 888 -29.67 13.16 -8.47
C ARG A 888 -28.77 12.77 -7.30
N TYR A 889 -28.08 11.65 -7.39
CA TYR A 889 -27.17 11.09 -6.40
C TYR A 889 -25.70 11.28 -6.80
N PRO A 890 -24.99 12.29 -6.26
CA PRO A 890 -23.54 12.42 -6.47
C PRO A 890 -22.80 11.24 -5.82
N ALA A 891 -21.91 10.59 -6.57
CA ALA A 891 -21.17 9.41 -6.14
C ALA A 891 -19.65 9.58 -6.24
N ASN A 892 -19.16 10.81 -6.48
CA ASN A 892 -17.74 11.11 -6.62
C ASN A 892 -16.92 10.71 -5.38
N ASP A 893 -15.91 9.86 -5.59
CA ASP A 893 -15.02 9.32 -4.56
C ASP A 893 -15.76 8.60 -3.41
N MET A 894 -16.92 8.01 -3.71
CA MET A 894 -17.74 7.23 -2.77
C MET A 894 -17.87 5.78 -3.23
N ILE A 895 -18.04 4.88 -2.27
CA ILE A 895 -18.39 3.48 -2.53
C ILE A 895 -19.86 3.42 -2.93
N MET A 896 -20.15 2.94 -4.14
CA MET A 896 -21.50 2.61 -4.58
C MET A 896 -21.76 1.13 -4.29
N TYR A 897 -22.65 0.84 -3.34
CA TYR A 897 -22.97 -0.52 -2.94
C TYR A 897 -24.41 -0.87 -3.33
N VAL A 898 -24.56 -1.72 -4.34
CA VAL A 898 -25.85 -2.31 -4.73
C VAL A 898 -26.16 -3.45 -3.79
N VAL A 899 -27.16 -3.23 -2.94
CA VAL A 899 -27.64 -4.25 -1.99
C VAL A 899 -28.73 -5.04 -2.69
N HIS A 900 -28.37 -6.21 -3.25
CA HIS A 900 -29.32 -7.06 -3.98
C HIS A 900 -30.55 -7.39 -3.15
N LEU A 901 -30.36 -7.74 -1.87
CA LEU A 901 -31.45 -8.04 -0.94
C LEU A 901 -32.46 -6.87 -0.83
N ALA A 902 -31.97 -5.63 -0.83
CA ALA A 902 -32.81 -4.45 -0.72
C ALA A 902 -33.67 -4.23 -1.97
N ILE A 903 -33.15 -4.55 -3.16
CA ILE A 903 -33.90 -4.49 -4.44
C ILE A 903 -34.86 -5.67 -4.54
N HIS A 904 -34.35 -6.89 -4.31
CA HIS A 904 -35.05 -8.15 -4.56
C HIS A 904 -36.21 -8.43 -3.62
N ARG A 905 -36.20 -7.82 -2.42
CA ARG A 905 -37.30 -7.88 -1.45
C ARG A 905 -38.07 -6.56 -1.32
N ASN A 906 -37.90 -5.63 -2.27
CA ASN A 906 -38.68 -4.40 -2.30
C ASN A 906 -40.07 -4.65 -2.91
N ARG A 907 -41.13 -4.33 -2.16
CA ARG A 907 -42.53 -4.46 -2.61
C ARG A 907 -42.87 -3.63 -3.85
N HIS A 908 -42.10 -2.58 -4.14
CA HIS A 908 -42.32 -1.75 -5.32
C HIS A 908 -41.96 -2.47 -6.63
N TYR A 909 -40.97 -3.38 -6.58
CA TYR A 909 -40.49 -4.11 -7.77
C TYR A 909 -40.92 -5.58 -7.78
N PHE A 910 -41.24 -6.15 -6.62
CA PHE A 910 -41.66 -7.54 -6.47
C PHE A 910 -42.96 -7.60 -5.66
N PRO A 911 -44.10 -7.95 -6.29
CA PRO A 911 -45.32 -8.26 -5.57
C PRO A 911 -45.10 -9.45 -4.62
N ASP A 912 -45.63 -9.32 -3.40
CA ASP A 912 -45.46 -10.28 -2.30
C ASP A 912 -43.99 -10.71 -2.11
N PRO A 913 -43.09 -9.77 -1.80
CA PRO A 913 -41.64 -9.98 -1.88
C PRO A 913 -41.12 -11.00 -0.85
N ASN A 914 -41.89 -11.28 0.20
CA ASN A 914 -41.53 -12.22 1.25
C ASN A 914 -42.04 -13.65 0.99
N THR A 915 -42.88 -13.84 -0.04
CA THR A 915 -43.43 -15.15 -0.42
C THR A 915 -42.52 -15.82 -1.44
N PHE A 916 -42.26 -17.12 -1.25
CA PHE A 916 -41.56 -17.95 -2.23
C PHE A 916 -42.51 -18.31 -3.36
N ASN A 917 -42.47 -17.57 -4.47
CA ASN A 917 -43.37 -17.78 -5.60
C ASN A 917 -42.60 -18.00 -6.91
N PRO A 918 -42.31 -19.26 -7.30
CA PRO A 918 -41.67 -19.58 -8.57
C PRO A 918 -42.45 -19.15 -9.81
N GLU A 919 -43.79 -19.05 -9.75
CA GLU A 919 -44.63 -18.72 -10.91
C GLU A 919 -44.29 -17.37 -11.54
N ARG A 920 -43.71 -16.43 -10.78
CA ARG A 920 -43.28 -15.13 -11.30
C ARG A 920 -42.26 -15.22 -12.44
N TRP A 921 -41.60 -16.37 -12.57
CA TRP A 921 -40.59 -16.62 -13.59
C TRP A 921 -41.16 -17.31 -14.84
N LEU A 922 -42.39 -17.83 -14.77
CA LEU A 922 -43.06 -18.62 -15.81
C LEU A 922 -44.14 -17.83 -16.56
N VAL A 923 -44.63 -16.74 -15.97
CA VAL A 923 -45.54 -15.79 -16.62
C VAL A 923 -44.87 -14.99 -17.74
N SER A 924 -45.68 -14.41 -18.63
CA SER A 924 -45.21 -13.52 -19.70
C SER A 924 -44.49 -12.27 -19.15
N ALA A 925 -43.69 -11.62 -20.00
CA ALA A 925 -42.89 -10.47 -19.61
C ALA A 925 -43.73 -9.27 -19.10
N ASP A 926 -44.95 -9.12 -19.61
CA ASP A 926 -45.87 -8.02 -19.29
C ASP A 926 -46.77 -8.32 -18.08
N HIS A 927 -46.71 -9.54 -17.55
CA HIS A 927 -47.56 -9.95 -16.43
C HIS A 927 -47.16 -9.21 -15.13
N PRO A 928 -48.11 -8.73 -14.30
CA PRO A 928 -47.78 -7.96 -13.08
C PRO A 928 -46.86 -8.67 -12.07
N LEU A 929 -46.89 -10.01 -12.02
CA LEU A 929 -45.98 -10.79 -11.17
C LEU A 929 -44.51 -10.73 -11.64
N ARG A 930 -44.27 -10.40 -12.91
CA ARG A 930 -42.94 -10.33 -13.50
C ARG A 930 -42.19 -9.09 -12.99
N PRO A 931 -40.97 -9.23 -12.44
CA PRO A 931 -40.23 -8.07 -11.99
C PRO A 931 -39.67 -7.24 -13.17
N PRO A 932 -39.42 -5.94 -12.96
CA PRO A 932 -38.73 -5.11 -13.94
C PRO A 932 -37.39 -5.70 -14.36
N LYS A 933 -36.99 -5.49 -15.62
CA LYS A 933 -35.79 -6.08 -16.25
C LYS A 933 -34.51 -5.91 -15.41
N GLU A 934 -34.35 -4.74 -14.79
CA GLU A 934 -33.16 -4.37 -14.02
C GLU A 934 -33.24 -4.73 -12.53
N ALA A 935 -34.36 -5.31 -12.06
CA ALA A 935 -34.58 -5.62 -10.65
C ALA A 935 -33.97 -6.96 -10.24
N PHE A 936 -34.15 -8.03 -11.02
CA PHE A 936 -33.52 -9.32 -10.75
C PHE A 936 -32.07 -9.34 -11.26
N ARG A 937 -31.12 -9.38 -10.33
CA ARG A 937 -29.69 -9.20 -10.63
C ARG A 937 -28.70 -9.93 -9.70
N PRO A 938 -28.95 -11.20 -9.31
CA PRO A 938 -28.02 -11.95 -8.46
C PRO A 938 -26.66 -12.22 -9.11
N PHE A 939 -26.58 -12.19 -10.45
CA PHE A 939 -25.35 -12.32 -11.23
C PHE A 939 -24.82 -10.98 -11.76
N GLU A 940 -25.42 -9.86 -11.30
CA GLU A 940 -25.26 -8.52 -11.85
C GLU A 940 -25.54 -8.41 -13.36
N HIS A 941 -25.48 -7.19 -13.88
CA HIS A 941 -25.69 -6.89 -15.31
C HIS A 941 -24.54 -6.04 -15.87
N GLY A 942 -24.42 -5.98 -17.19
CA GLY A 942 -23.39 -5.21 -17.90
C GLY A 942 -22.13 -6.02 -18.22
N ALA A 943 -21.06 -5.35 -18.68
CA ALA A 943 -19.85 -6.00 -19.18
C ALA A 943 -19.16 -6.88 -18.13
N ARG A 944 -19.22 -6.48 -16.85
CA ARG A 944 -18.62 -7.19 -15.70
C ARG A 944 -19.61 -8.10 -14.97
N ASN A 945 -20.64 -8.61 -15.66
CA ASN A 945 -21.52 -9.64 -15.10
C ASN A 945 -20.77 -10.94 -14.79
N CYS A 946 -21.39 -11.81 -14.00
CA CYS A 946 -20.82 -13.10 -13.63
C CYS A 946 -20.48 -13.93 -14.89
N ILE A 947 -19.20 -14.29 -15.05
CA ILE A 947 -18.77 -15.17 -16.14
C ILE A 947 -19.31 -16.59 -15.95
N GLY A 948 -19.42 -17.03 -14.70
CA GLY A 948 -19.83 -18.38 -14.33
C GLY A 948 -21.33 -18.58 -14.20
N GLN A 949 -22.17 -17.62 -14.61
CA GLN A 949 -23.63 -17.71 -14.43
C GLN A 949 -24.20 -19.00 -15.02
N THR A 950 -23.81 -19.35 -16.25
CA THR A 950 -24.32 -20.54 -16.91
C THR A 950 -23.89 -21.82 -16.21
N LEU A 951 -22.63 -21.87 -15.74
CA LEU A 951 -22.08 -23.00 -14.98
C LEU A 951 -22.80 -23.17 -13.64
N ALA A 952 -22.98 -22.08 -12.88
CA ALA A 952 -23.69 -22.12 -11.61
C ALA A 952 -25.14 -22.58 -11.79
N MET A 953 -25.86 -22.06 -12.78
CA MET A 953 -27.24 -22.50 -13.04
C MET A 953 -27.31 -23.97 -13.47
N LEU A 954 -26.34 -24.48 -14.23
CA LEU A 954 -26.25 -25.89 -14.60
C LEU A 954 -26.00 -26.77 -13.38
N GLU A 955 -24.99 -26.43 -12.58
CA GLU A 955 -24.62 -27.14 -11.35
C GLU A 955 -25.80 -27.23 -10.38
N LEU A 956 -26.48 -26.11 -10.10
CA LEU A 956 -27.64 -26.07 -9.20
C LEU A 956 -28.78 -26.98 -9.68
N LYS A 957 -29.04 -27.03 -11.00
CA LYS A 957 -30.07 -27.94 -11.55
C LYS A 957 -29.68 -29.40 -11.40
N ILE A 958 -28.43 -29.76 -11.66
CA ILE A 958 -27.94 -31.15 -11.53
C ILE A 958 -28.00 -31.59 -10.07
N VAL A 959 -27.59 -30.72 -9.13
CA VAL A 959 -27.71 -30.99 -7.68
C VAL A 959 -29.15 -31.33 -7.32
N LEU A 960 -30.12 -30.52 -7.73
CA LEU A 960 -31.53 -30.81 -7.44
C LEU A 960 -32.00 -32.09 -8.12
N ALA A 961 -31.68 -32.27 -9.40
CA ALA A 961 -32.09 -33.43 -10.18
C ALA A 961 -31.67 -34.76 -9.55
N LEU A 962 -30.50 -34.81 -8.92
CA LEU A 962 -29.94 -36.04 -8.34
C LEU A 962 -30.23 -36.20 -6.84
N THR A 963 -30.54 -35.12 -6.12
CA THR A 963 -30.73 -35.20 -4.65
C THR A 963 -32.20 -35.12 -4.24
N VAL A 964 -32.98 -34.16 -4.75
CA VAL A 964 -34.33 -33.92 -4.22
C VAL A 964 -35.33 -35.02 -4.58
N ARG A 965 -35.02 -35.86 -5.58
CA ARG A 965 -35.86 -37.03 -5.91
C ARG A 965 -35.74 -38.12 -4.85
N GLU A 966 -34.53 -38.31 -4.33
CA GLU A 966 -34.16 -39.40 -3.42
C GLU A 966 -34.36 -39.03 -1.94
N MET A 967 -34.17 -37.76 -1.57
CA MET A 967 -34.14 -37.37 -0.15
C MET A 967 -34.74 -35.99 0.14
N ASP A 968 -35.15 -35.80 1.39
CA ASP A 968 -35.58 -34.53 1.97
C ASP A 968 -34.47 -33.98 2.89
N VAL A 969 -34.05 -32.74 2.66
CA VAL A 969 -33.12 -32.01 3.51
C VAL A 969 -33.90 -30.97 4.31
N VAL A 970 -33.97 -31.12 5.64
CA VAL A 970 -34.82 -30.30 6.51
C VAL A 970 -33.96 -29.56 7.55
N PRO A 971 -34.14 -28.24 7.74
CA PRO A 971 -33.39 -27.48 8.74
C PRO A 971 -33.69 -27.97 10.17
N ALA A 972 -32.66 -28.00 11.03
CA ALA A 972 -32.72 -28.55 12.39
C ALA A 972 -32.17 -27.57 13.45
N TYR A 973 -32.38 -26.27 13.26
CA TYR A 973 -31.86 -25.22 14.16
C TYR A 973 -32.29 -25.39 15.62
N GLU A 974 -33.53 -25.81 15.89
CA GLU A 974 -34.01 -26.03 17.26
C GLU A 974 -33.25 -27.13 18.00
N GLU A 975 -32.97 -28.23 17.30
CA GLU A 975 -32.18 -29.33 17.84
C GLU A 975 -30.73 -28.90 18.03
N TRP A 976 -30.17 -28.17 17.06
CA TRP A 976 -28.81 -27.66 17.13
C TRP A 976 -28.60 -26.73 18.33
N GLU A 977 -29.54 -25.83 18.61
CA GLU A 977 -29.50 -24.92 19.76
C GLU A 977 -29.62 -25.65 21.10
N LYS A 978 -30.39 -26.74 21.17
CA LYS A 978 -30.46 -27.58 22.38
C LYS A 978 -29.11 -28.24 22.67
N LEU A 979 -28.37 -28.65 21.64
CA LEU A 979 -27.04 -29.25 21.75
C LEU A 979 -25.95 -28.19 21.99
N HIS A 980 -26.14 -26.98 21.47
CA HIS A 980 -25.18 -25.88 21.53
C HIS A 980 -25.86 -24.58 22.00
N PRO A 981 -26.15 -24.45 23.32
CA PRO A 981 -26.86 -23.29 23.84
C PRO A 981 -26.08 -22.00 23.60
N SER A 982 -26.68 -21.05 22.86
CA SER A 982 -26.13 -19.72 22.64
C SER A 982 -26.91 -18.68 23.46
N GLY A 983 -26.21 -17.78 24.16
CA GLY A 983 -26.79 -16.80 25.09
C GLY A 983 -27.48 -15.59 24.44
N GLY A 984 -27.78 -15.63 23.14
CA GLY A 984 -28.35 -14.52 22.39
C GLY A 984 -29.87 -14.43 22.47
N LYS A 985 -30.42 -13.23 22.71
CA LYS A 985 -31.87 -12.96 22.74
C LYS A 985 -32.52 -12.90 21.34
N ILE A 986 -31.78 -12.46 20.32
CA ILE A 986 -32.24 -12.37 18.93
C ILE A 986 -31.63 -13.52 18.15
N LYS A 987 -32.48 -14.35 17.52
CA LYS A 987 -32.08 -15.58 16.81
C LYS A 987 -32.52 -15.63 15.34
N THR A 988 -33.18 -14.58 14.86
CA THR A 988 -33.70 -14.53 13.49
C THR A 988 -33.37 -13.20 12.81
N ALA A 989 -33.21 -13.21 11.49
CA ALA A 989 -33.20 -12.00 10.67
C ALA A 989 -34.31 -12.10 9.62
N PHE A 990 -35.13 -11.05 9.48
CA PHE A 990 -36.33 -11.06 8.64
C PHE A 990 -37.24 -12.29 8.85
N GLY A 991 -37.34 -12.75 10.10
CA GLY A 991 -38.20 -13.87 10.51
C GLY A 991 -37.60 -15.26 10.34
N ASP A 992 -36.40 -15.41 9.78
CA ASP A 992 -35.78 -16.72 9.52
C ASP A 992 -34.56 -16.98 10.41
N ARG A 993 -34.38 -18.24 10.83
CA ARG A 993 -33.22 -18.72 11.60
C ARG A 993 -32.01 -19.04 10.72
N ALA A 994 -32.23 -19.35 9.43
CA ALA A 994 -31.18 -19.57 8.46
C ALA A 994 -30.63 -18.26 7.89
N TYR A 995 -30.58 -17.18 8.68
CA TYR A 995 -30.12 -15.89 8.20
C TYR A 995 -28.67 -15.92 7.74
N GLY A 996 -28.34 -15.02 6.81
CA GLY A 996 -26.99 -14.86 6.28
C GLY A 996 -26.02 -14.31 7.32
N VAL A 997 -24.87 -14.95 7.48
CA VAL A 997 -23.71 -14.48 8.24
C VAL A 997 -22.54 -14.19 7.29
N SER A 998 -21.63 -13.32 7.72
CA SER A 998 -20.47 -12.90 6.92
C SER A 998 -19.17 -13.16 7.70
N ASP A 999 -18.93 -14.43 8.04
CA ASP A 999 -17.80 -14.84 8.87
C ASP A 999 -16.48 -14.97 8.07
N THR A 1000 -16.55 -14.91 6.74
CA THR A 1000 -15.41 -15.08 5.83
C THR A 1000 -15.39 -14.00 4.75
N ALA A 1001 -14.28 -13.95 4.00
CA ALA A 1001 -14.12 -13.16 2.77
C ALA A 1001 -15.06 -13.59 1.61
N GLY A 1002 -15.91 -14.60 1.80
CA GLY A 1002 -16.74 -15.20 0.76
C GLY A 1002 -18.09 -14.53 0.53
N GLY A 1003 -19.01 -15.32 -0.03
CA GLY A 1003 -20.43 -14.97 -0.06
C GLY A 1003 -21.05 -15.04 1.35
N SER A 1004 -22.34 -14.72 1.45
CA SER A 1004 -23.06 -14.88 2.70
C SER A 1004 -23.44 -16.32 2.95
N HIS A 1005 -23.16 -16.79 4.16
CA HIS A 1005 -23.33 -18.17 4.60
C HIS A 1005 -24.54 -18.31 5.51
N ALA A 1006 -25.17 -19.48 5.58
CA ALA A 1006 -26.28 -19.67 6.50
C ALA A 1006 -25.77 -19.76 7.95
N ALA A 1007 -26.50 -19.16 8.90
CA ALA A 1007 -26.16 -19.19 10.31
C ALA A 1007 -25.84 -20.60 10.80
N HIS A 1008 -24.83 -20.73 11.66
CA HIS A 1008 -24.37 -22.01 12.20
C HIS A 1008 -24.00 -23.07 11.14
N LYS A 1009 -23.64 -22.65 9.92
CA LYS A 1009 -23.28 -23.54 8.81
C LYS A 1009 -24.42 -24.48 8.37
N TYR A 1010 -25.67 -24.02 8.56
CA TYR A 1010 -26.90 -24.74 8.22
C TYR A 1010 -27.01 -26.15 8.85
N PRO A 1011 -27.37 -26.24 10.13
CA PRO A 1011 -27.69 -27.53 10.75
C PRO A 1011 -28.96 -28.13 10.13
N CYS A 1012 -28.89 -29.37 9.64
CA CYS A 1012 -30.00 -30.05 9.00
C CYS A 1012 -30.08 -31.55 9.32
N ARG A 1013 -31.21 -32.15 8.94
CA ARG A 1013 -31.42 -33.60 8.86
C ARG A 1013 -31.70 -34.01 7.42
N VAL A 1014 -31.25 -35.21 7.05
CA VAL A 1014 -31.56 -35.85 5.77
C VAL A 1014 -32.49 -37.04 6.03
N LYS A 1015 -33.56 -37.13 5.25
CA LYS A 1015 -34.48 -38.29 5.23
C LYS A 1015 -34.52 -38.86 3.82
N VAL A 1016 -34.17 -40.13 3.66
CA VAL A 1016 -34.31 -40.83 2.38
C VAL A 1016 -35.78 -41.17 2.16
N ARG A 1017 -36.27 -40.99 0.94
CA ARG A 1017 -37.64 -41.32 0.56
C ARG A 1017 -37.70 -42.82 0.26
N VAL A 1018 -38.72 -43.46 0.84
CA VAL A 1018 -39.03 -44.89 0.64
C VAL A 1018 -39.89 -45.06 -0.60
#